data_AF-A0A386WK42-F1
#
_entry.id   AF-A0A386WK42-F1
#
_cell.length_a   1.000
_cell.length_b   1.000
_cell.length_c   1.000
_cell.angle_alpha   90.00
_cell.angle_beta   90.00
_cell.angle_gamma   90.00
#
_symmetry.space_group_name_H-M   'P 1'
#
loop_
_entity.id
_entity.type
_entity.pdbx_description
1 polymer ?
#
loop_
_entity_poly.entity_id
_entity_poly.type
_entity_poly.pdbx_seq_one_letter_code
_entity_poly.pdbx_strand_id
1 'polypeptide(L)'
;MESSKPTQIVKGVVEAAVEKVGDALTPDVPGAPGSAPPPLEEPTTPHGPLPPKDEQGAPDTRTPTGAETGVPKIAKGQQGAYLTTANGHRLRDTDHSLKAGPRGPVLLQDHHLREKITHFDHERIPERVVHARGAGAHGTFVAYGTAEEVTRAGFLKKGRETPVFVRFSTVLGSRGSADTVRDTRGFATKFYTDEGTFDLVANNIPVFFIQDAIKFPDVIHAGKPHPDREIPQAQSAHDTFWDFVSLHTEAQHHTMWNMSDRGIPRSYRTMEGFGVHTFRMVDEAGATVLVKFHWKPKLGVHSLTWEEAQLIGGIDPDYHRRDLYDAIEAGAFPEWELGIQVFPDTPEETFAGIDLLDPTKIVPEELAPVQPIGKLTLNKTPRNFFAETEQVAFHVGHLPPGIDVTNDPLLQGRLFSYVDTQLTRLGGPNFTQIPINRPHADVNDMLRDGFHQHAVHAGVAPYRPNSLDGGNPFPAGDREHAFVDTPVTVAEAPKVRASPASFDDHYSQVRLFWQSMSPVEKEHIIRAYTFELGKCYHQAIKERQLQCLANVDPVLCEQVAIGLGLPAPQPTVPLAEVQPSPALSQVGREWPADGRMVGIVVDAQADLGDVHEVRREVFAAGMVPLLIAAHGGTVDGLPVQRTFATGRSVEFDAVLLAGAPAPAPDALPARDAKAGAPGSSTVDPRVLLLVEEAWRHAKVIGAWGAGAEVLNQAGVTGTPGVVTGGSGTEVLAEVQRLMAAHRVWERFPASVA
;
A
#
# COMPACT_ATOMS: atom_id res chain seq x y z
N MET A 1 -37.47 -56.12 -6.82
CA MET A 1 -36.06 -55.73 -7.07
C MET A 1 -36.08 -54.88 -8.31
N GLU A 2 -35.80 -53.57 -8.32
CA GLU A 2 -35.12 -52.68 -7.37
C GLU A 2 -35.81 -51.31 -7.37
N SER A 3 -36.22 -50.83 -6.20
CA SER A 3 -36.97 -49.57 -6.01
C SER A 3 -36.13 -48.45 -5.38
N SER A 4 -34.81 -48.43 -5.62
CA SER A 4 -33.86 -47.55 -4.90
C SER A 4 -33.38 -46.29 -5.65
N LYS A 5 -33.75 -46.09 -6.92
CA LYS A 5 -33.15 -45.04 -7.78
C LYS A 5 -33.56 -43.57 -7.46
N PRO A 6 -34.80 -43.23 -7.06
CA PRO A 6 -35.15 -41.83 -6.79
C PRO A 6 -34.49 -41.28 -5.52
N THR A 7 -34.37 -42.09 -4.49
CA THR A 7 -33.85 -41.69 -3.17
C THR A 7 -32.36 -41.43 -3.20
N GLN A 8 -31.60 -42.17 -4.02
CA GLN A 8 -30.15 -41.93 -4.20
C GLN A 8 -29.86 -40.63 -4.96
N ILE A 9 -30.69 -40.27 -5.95
CA ILE A 9 -30.54 -39.02 -6.71
C ILE A 9 -30.86 -37.82 -5.84
N VAL A 10 -31.95 -37.85 -5.07
CA VAL A 10 -32.30 -36.78 -4.12
C VAL A 10 -31.25 -36.66 -3.02
N LYS A 11 -30.74 -37.78 -2.50
CA LYS A 11 -29.65 -37.77 -1.52
C LYS A 11 -28.37 -37.16 -2.08
N GLY A 12 -27.97 -37.49 -3.31
CA GLY A 12 -26.79 -36.89 -3.95
C GLY A 12 -26.94 -35.39 -4.26
N VAL A 13 -28.15 -34.93 -4.59
CA VAL A 13 -28.42 -33.49 -4.78
C VAL A 13 -28.42 -32.74 -3.45
N VAL A 14 -28.95 -33.34 -2.38
CA VAL A 14 -28.92 -32.77 -1.03
C VAL A 14 -27.48 -32.78 -0.48
N GLU A 15 -26.72 -33.85 -0.66
CA GLU A 15 -25.30 -33.92 -0.27
C GLU A 15 -24.46 -32.89 -1.02
N ALA A 16 -24.61 -32.76 -2.35
CA ALA A 16 -23.91 -31.73 -3.12
C ALA A 16 -24.35 -30.29 -2.78
N ALA A 17 -25.61 -30.09 -2.38
CA ALA A 17 -26.09 -28.80 -1.89
C ALA A 17 -25.58 -28.49 -0.48
N VAL A 18 -25.48 -29.49 0.39
CA VAL A 18 -24.90 -29.37 1.74
C VAL A 18 -23.39 -29.14 1.66
N GLU A 19 -22.70 -29.80 0.72
CA GLU A 19 -21.28 -29.60 0.45
C GLU A 19 -21.02 -28.20 -0.12
N LYS A 20 -21.81 -27.74 -1.09
CA LYS A 20 -21.75 -26.33 -1.56
C LYS A 20 -22.10 -25.29 -0.49
N VAL A 21 -23.02 -25.61 0.41
CA VAL A 21 -23.33 -24.74 1.56
C VAL A 21 -22.20 -24.79 2.58
N GLY A 22 -21.55 -25.94 2.79
CA GLY A 22 -20.36 -26.09 3.61
C GLY A 22 -19.17 -25.30 3.07
N ASP A 23 -18.87 -25.44 1.78
CA ASP A 23 -17.81 -24.68 1.08
C ASP A 23 -18.09 -23.17 1.08
N ALA A 24 -19.36 -22.77 0.95
CA ALA A 24 -19.77 -21.37 1.08
C ALA A 24 -19.68 -20.83 2.52
N LEU A 25 -19.68 -21.72 3.53
CA LEU A 25 -19.58 -21.37 4.96
C LEU A 25 -18.14 -21.43 5.48
N THR A 26 -17.21 -22.08 4.77
CA THR A 26 -15.77 -22.12 5.11
C THR A 26 -14.93 -21.93 3.85
N PRO A 27 -14.73 -20.69 3.38
CA PRO A 27 -13.90 -20.43 2.22
C PRO A 27 -12.44 -20.86 2.47
N ASP A 28 -11.72 -21.12 1.38
CA ASP A 28 -10.29 -21.41 1.45
C ASP A 28 -9.52 -20.20 1.96
N VAL A 29 -8.45 -20.47 2.71
CA VAL A 29 -7.52 -19.42 3.13
C VAL A 29 -6.78 -18.89 1.89
N PRO A 30 -6.68 -17.57 1.69
CA PRO A 30 -6.02 -16.99 0.52
C PRO A 30 -4.52 -17.32 0.44
N GLY A 31 -3.94 -17.11 -0.74
CA GLY A 31 -2.52 -17.32 -1.01
C GLY A 31 -2.19 -18.54 -1.88
N ALA A 32 -3.20 -19.17 -2.49
CA ALA A 32 -2.97 -20.27 -3.43
C ALA A 32 -2.17 -19.78 -4.67
N PRO A 33 -1.04 -20.43 -5.05
CA PRO A 33 -0.19 -19.95 -6.15
C PRO A 33 -0.82 -20.05 -7.55
N GLY A 34 -1.83 -20.90 -7.74
CA GLY A 34 -2.44 -21.16 -9.04
C GLY A 34 -3.94 -21.41 -8.93
N SER A 35 -4.62 -21.47 -10.07
CA SER A 35 -6.07 -21.70 -10.18
C SER A 35 -6.51 -23.15 -9.96
N ALA A 36 -5.55 -24.08 -9.88
CA ALA A 36 -5.78 -25.47 -9.57
C ALA A 36 -4.59 -26.04 -8.80
N PRO A 37 -4.81 -27.03 -7.91
CA PRO A 37 -3.73 -27.72 -7.21
C PRO A 37 -2.86 -28.51 -8.21
N PRO A 38 -1.53 -28.60 -7.99
CA PRO A 38 -0.66 -29.41 -8.84
C PRO A 38 -0.93 -30.90 -8.64
N PRO A 39 -0.86 -31.73 -9.70
CA PRO A 39 -0.87 -33.18 -9.55
C PRO A 39 0.42 -33.67 -8.88
N LEU A 40 0.33 -34.80 -8.17
CA LEU A 40 1.52 -35.47 -7.62
C LEU A 40 2.44 -36.00 -8.72
N GLU A 41 1.83 -36.59 -9.76
CA GLU A 41 2.55 -37.11 -10.92
C GLU A 41 2.91 -35.97 -11.89
N GLU A 42 4.06 -36.10 -12.56
CA GLU A 42 4.48 -35.14 -13.57
C GLU A 42 3.46 -35.05 -14.71
N PRO A 43 2.96 -33.84 -15.05
CA PRO A 43 2.06 -33.68 -16.19
C PRO A 43 2.83 -33.86 -17.51
N THR A 44 2.62 -35.00 -18.17
CA THR A 44 3.31 -35.37 -19.44
C THR A 44 2.45 -35.17 -20.70
N THR A 45 1.17 -34.84 -20.54
CA THR A 45 0.24 -34.61 -21.66
C THR A 45 0.10 -33.12 -21.95
N PRO A 46 0.38 -32.65 -23.18
CA PRO A 46 0.22 -31.24 -23.53
C PRO A 46 -1.22 -30.77 -23.37
N HIS A 47 -1.41 -29.66 -22.66
CA HIS A 47 -2.67 -28.94 -22.56
C HIS A 47 -2.42 -27.43 -22.66
N GLY A 48 -3.47 -26.65 -22.95
CA GLY A 48 -3.36 -25.19 -22.96
C GLY A 48 -3.06 -24.62 -21.55
N PRO A 49 -2.64 -23.34 -21.45
CA PRO A 49 -2.39 -22.72 -20.16
C PRO A 49 -3.62 -22.80 -19.25
N LEU A 50 -3.38 -22.98 -17.95
CA LEU A 50 -4.46 -22.91 -16.97
C LEU A 50 -5.10 -21.51 -16.99
N PRO A 51 -6.42 -21.41 -16.72
CA PRO A 51 -7.06 -20.11 -16.58
C PRO A 51 -6.41 -19.33 -15.42
N PRO A 52 -6.41 -17.99 -15.46
CA PRO A 52 -6.03 -17.18 -14.31
C PRO A 52 -6.96 -17.47 -13.13
N LYS A 53 -6.53 -17.16 -11.90
CA LYS A 53 -7.40 -17.22 -10.73
C LYS A 53 -8.51 -16.18 -10.82
N ASP A 54 -9.63 -16.39 -10.12
CA ASP A 54 -10.82 -15.54 -10.25
C ASP A 54 -10.57 -14.10 -9.81
N GLU A 55 -9.72 -13.89 -8.81
CA GLU A 55 -9.32 -12.58 -8.31
C GLU A 55 -8.29 -11.87 -9.20
N GLN A 56 -7.69 -12.55 -10.18
CA GLN A 56 -6.71 -11.94 -11.09
C GLN A 56 -7.39 -11.17 -12.23
N GLY A 57 -7.15 -9.86 -12.24
CA GLY A 57 -7.52 -8.94 -13.30
C GLY A 57 -6.49 -8.91 -14.44
N ALA A 58 -6.76 -8.08 -15.44
CA ALA A 58 -5.81 -7.72 -16.49
C ALA A 58 -6.25 -6.39 -17.14
N PRO A 59 -5.33 -5.64 -17.78
CA PRO A 59 -5.69 -4.40 -18.46
C PRO A 59 -6.66 -4.67 -19.60
N ASP A 60 -7.62 -3.76 -19.79
CA ASP A 60 -8.60 -3.85 -20.86
C ASP A 60 -7.93 -3.95 -22.23
N THR A 61 -8.57 -4.70 -23.13
CA THR A 61 -8.02 -4.97 -24.45
C THR A 61 -8.26 -3.79 -25.38
N ARG A 62 -7.39 -2.79 -25.24
CA ARG A 62 -7.39 -1.54 -26.00
C ARG A 62 -6.22 -1.50 -26.98
N THR A 63 -6.39 -0.92 -28.17
CA THR A 63 -5.27 -0.57 -29.06
C THR A 63 -4.42 0.53 -28.43
N PRO A 64 -3.19 0.79 -28.92
CA PRO A 64 -2.42 1.97 -28.52
C PRO A 64 -3.16 3.30 -28.70
N THR A 65 -4.17 3.34 -29.57
CA THR A 65 -4.99 4.53 -29.86
C THR A 65 -6.33 4.57 -29.11
N GLY A 66 -6.52 3.70 -28.11
CA GLY A 66 -7.70 3.73 -27.22
C GLY A 66 -8.91 2.91 -27.68
N ALA A 67 -8.90 2.33 -28.89
CA ALA A 67 -10.03 1.56 -29.40
C ALA A 67 -10.16 0.19 -28.70
N GLU A 68 -11.38 -0.24 -28.39
CA GLU A 68 -11.64 -1.60 -27.91
C GLU A 68 -11.38 -2.62 -29.02
N THR A 69 -10.65 -3.69 -28.70
CA THR A 69 -10.35 -4.75 -29.67
C THR A 69 -11.40 -5.86 -29.69
N GLY A 70 -12.30 -5.92 -28.70
CA GLY A 70 -13.31 -6.97 -28.53
C GLY A 70 -12.74 -8.37 -28.22
N VAL A 71 -11.42 -8.52 -28.08
CA VAL A 71 -10.80 -9.82 -27.76
C VAL A 71 -10.85 -10.06 -26.24
N PRO A 72 -11.04 -11.30 -25.77
CA PRO A 72 -10.98 -11.59 -24.36
C PRO A 72 -9.63 -11.22 -23.74
N LYS A 73 -9.61 -10.77 -22.47
CA LYS A 73 -8.37 -10.42 -21.75
C LYS A 73 -7.34 -11.57 -21.70
N ILE A 74 -7.77 -12.82 -21.81
CA ILE A 74 -6.87 -13.98 -21.86
C ILE A 74 -6.08 -14.09 -23.18
N ALA A 75 -6.59 -13.49 -24.27
CA ALA A 75 -5.94 -13.55 -25.57
C ALA A 75 -4.60 -12.78 -25.64
N LYS A 76 -4.34 -11.89 -24.67
CA LYS A 76 -3.05 -11.20 -24.49
C LYS A 76 -1.97 -12.07 -23.83
N GLY A 77 -2.33 -13.25 -23.32
CA GLY A 77 -1.40 -14.19 -22.68
C GLY A 77 -0.85 -15.24 -23.63
N GLN A 78 -0.15 -16.23 -23.07
CA GLN A 78 0.36 -17.39 -23.80
C GLN A 78 -0.78 -18.18 -24.45
N GLN A 79 -0.51 -18.75 -25.63
CA GLN A 79 -1.47 -19.55 -26.39
C GLN A 79 -0.87 -20.91 -26.78
N GLY A 80 -1.72 -21.93 -26.86
CA GLY A 80 -1.33 -23.28 -27.28
C GLY A 80 -0.69 -24.13 -26.18
N ALA A 81 -0.48 -25.41 -26.48
CA ALA A 81 -0.02 -26.43 -25.53
C ALA A 81 1.48 -26.76 -25.60
N TYR A 82 2.22 -26.12 -26.52
CA TYR A 82 3.62 -26.45 -26.80
C TYR A 82 4.52 -25.25 -26.54
N LEU A 83 5.68 -25.50 -25.95
CA LEU A 83 6.74 -24.49 -25.83
C LEU A 83 7.23 -24.06 -27.22
N THR A 84 7.38 -22.75 -27.42
CA THR A 84 7.90 -22.16 -28.65
C THR A 84 9.04 -21.17 -28.38
N THR A 85 9.81 -20.87 -29.43
CA THR A 85 10.61 -19.64 -29.49
C THR A 85 9.72 -18.40 -29.53
N ALA A 86 10.28 -17.21 -29.33
CA ALA A 86 9.55 -15.93 -29.45
C ALA A 86 8.98 -15.71 -30.87
N ASN A 87 9.55 -16.39 -31.86
CA ASN A 87 9.11 -16.39 -33.25
C ASN A 87 8.07 -17.50 -33.56
N GLY A 88 7.58 -18.23 -32.55
CA GLY A 88 6.51 -19.23 -32.70
C GLY A 88 6.95 -20.63 -33.16
N HIS A 89 8.25 -20.94 -33.17
CA HIS A 89 8.73 -22.28 -33.55
C HIS A 89 8.67 -23.24 -32.37
N ARG A 90 8.03 -24.41 -32.55
CA ARG A 90 7.97 -25.44 -31.51
C ARG A 90 9.35 -26.01 -31.20
N LEU A 91 9.61 -26.24 -29.92
CA LEU A 91 10.88 -26.77 -29.44
C LEU A 91 10.74 -28.24 -29.04
N ARG A 92 11.77 -29.03 -29.36
CA ARG A 92 11.82 -30.46 -29.00
C ARG A 92 12.45 -30.69 -27.63
N ASP A 93 13.40 -29.84 -27.25
CA ASP A 93 14.21 -29.95 -26.04
C ASP A 93 14.60 -28.53 -25.60
N THR A 94 14.55 -28.25 -24.30
CA THR A 94 15.00 -26.98 -23.70
C THR A 94 15.97 -27.18 -22.53
N ASP A 95 16.31 -28.42 -22.20
CA ASP A 95 17.17 -28.76 -21.08
C ASP A 95 18.63 -28.91 -21.54
N HIS A 96 18.84 -29.13 -22.84
CA HIS A 96 20.16 -29.34 -23.42
C HIS A 96 20.46 -28.33 -24.53
N SER A 97 21.63 -27.68 -24.44
CA SER A 97 22.20 -26.94 -25.57
C SER A 97 22.63 -27.88 -26.70
N LEU A 98 22.57 -27.38 -27.94
CA LEU A 98 23.13 -28.02 -29.10
C LEU A 98 24.67 -28.07 -29.01
N LYS A 99 25.24 -29.27 -29.11
CA LYS A 99 26.67 -29.54 -28.94
C LYS A 99 27.25 -30.37 -30.08
N ALA A 100 28.56 -30.27 -30.31
CA ALA A 100 29.31 -31.18 -31.19
C ALA A 100 29.51 -32.56 -30.52
N GLY A 101 28.46 -33.37 -30.47
CA GLY A 101 28.41 -34.64 -29.75
C GLY A 101 28.03 -34.46 -28.26
N PRO A 102 27.61 -35.52 -27.55
CA PRO A 102 27.02 -35.40 -26.21
C PRO A 102 27.91 -34.72 -25.16
N ARG A 103 29.24 -34.81 -25.33
CA ARG A 103 30.29 -34.21 -24.46
C ARG A 103 31.11 -33.12 -25.14
N GLY A 104 30.71 -32.67 -26.32
CA GLY A 104 31.42 -31.64 -27.07
C GLY A 104 31.05 -30.22 -26.67
N PRO A 105 31.69 -29.20 -27.25
CA PRO A 105 31.38 -27.80 -27.01
C PRO A 105 29.97 -27.43 -27.52
N VAL A 106 29.37 -26.43 -26.88
CA VAL A 106 28.12 -25.79 -27.32
C VAL A 106 28.35 -25.04 -28.63
N LEU A 107 27.39 -25.11 -29.55
CA LEU A 107 27.48 -24.50 -30.87
C LEU A 107 26.75 -23.15 -30.89
N LEU A 108 27.40 -22.10 -31.38
CA LEU A 108 26.78 -20.76 -31.51
C LEU A 108 25.55 -20.74 -32.43
N GLN A 109 25.41 -21.72 -33.33
CA GLN A 109 24.23 -21.88 -34.18
C GLN A 109 22.95 -22.26 -33.40
N ASP A 110 23.07 -22.64 -32.12
CA ASP A 110 21.93 -22.85 -31.25
C ASP A 110 21.16 -21.54 -31.04
N HIS A 111 20.07 -21.38 -31.77
CA HIS A 111 19.24 -20.17 -31.70
C HIS A 111 18.38 -20.14 -30.45
N HIS A 112 17.91 -21.28 -29.96
CA HIS A 112 17.08 -21.35 -28.75
C HIS A 112 17.88 -20.95 -27.52
N LEU A 113 19.10 -21.49 -27.38
CA LEU A 113 20.02 -21.10 -26.30
C LEU A 113 20.24 -19.59 -26.27
N ARG A 114 20.59 -19.01 -27.42
CA ARG A 114 20.86 -17.57 -27.52
C ARG A 114 19.63 -16.74 -27.21
N GLU A 115 18.47 -17.07 -27.80
CA GLU A 115 17.23 -16.34 -27.59
C GLU A 115 16.80 -16.36 -26.11
N LYS A 116 16.76 -17.54 -25.49
CA LYS A 116 16.38 -17.72 -24.08
C LYS A 116 17.28 -16.94 -23.12
N ILE A 117 18.61 -17.06 -23.28
CA ILE A 117 19.58 -16.34 -22.43
C ILE A 117 19.51 -14.84 -22.70
N THR A 118 19.46 -14.41 -23.97
CA THR A 118 19.39 -12.98 -24.29
C THR A 118 18.15 -12.33 -23.70
N HIS A 119 16.98 -12.98 -23.75
CA HIS A 119 15.78 -12.44 -23.10
C HIS A 119 15.96 -12.36 -21.58
N PHE A 120 16.45 -13.44 -20.94
CA PHE A 120 16.71 -13.48 -19.50
C PHE A 120 17.64 -12.35 -19.05
N ASP A 121 18.75 -12.14 -19.77
CA ASP A 121 19.75 -11.11 -19.47
C ASP A 121 19.19 -9.67 -19.57
N HIS A 122 18.06 -9.47 -20.26
CA HIS A 122 17.41 -8.18 -20.48
C HIS A 122 16.03 -8.06 -19.81
N GLU A 123 15.69 -8.95 -18.86
CA GLU A 123 14.40 -8.88 -18.15
C GLU A 123 14.27 -7.67 -17.22
N ARG A 124 15.38 -7.13 -16.71
CA ARG A 124 15.35 -6.05 -15.73
C ARG A 124 15.34 -4.69 -16.43
N ILE A 125 14.38 -3.86 -16.04
CA ILE A 125 14.37 -2.42 -16.32
C ILE A 125 14.83 -1.64 -15.08
N PRO A 126 15.28 -0.38 -15.25
CA PRO A 126 15.50 0.51 -14.10
C PRO A 126 14.28 0.53 -13.20
N GLU A 127 14.49 0.46 -11.88
CA GLU A 127 13.41 0.72 -10.94
C GLU A 127 13.01 2.20 -10.95
N ARG A 128 11.91 2.55 -10.29
CA ARG A 128 11.56 3.96 -10.08
C ARG A 128 12.61 4.62 -9.17
N VAL A 129 13.01 5.85 -9.48
CA VAL A 129 14.03 6.58 -8.68
C VAL A 129 13.63 6.73 -7.20
N VAL A 130 12.33 6.89 -6.95
CA VAL A 130 11.67 6.85 -5.64
C VAL A 130 10.44 5.96 -5.76
N HIS A 131 9.92 5.48 -4.64
CA HIS A 131 8.75 4.59 -4.64
C HIS A 131 8.98 3.29 -5.43
N ALA A 132 10.21 2.78 -5.45
CA ALA A 132 10.59 1.57 -6.18
C ALA A 132 9.85 0.33 -5.62
N ARG A 133 9.83 0.19 -4.29
CA ARG A 133 9.08 -0.85 -3.59
C ARG A 133 7.59 -0.50 -3.54
N GLY A 134 6.76 -1.34 -4.13
CA GLY A 134 5.31 -1.15 -4.13
C GLY A 134 4.52 -2.35 -4.65
N ALA A 135 3.20 -2.25 -4.60
CA ALA A 135 2.24 -3.23 -5.11
C ALA A 135 1.01 -2.50 -5.65
N GLY A 136 0.29 -3.13 -6.58
CA GLY A 136 -0.85 -2.48 -7.24
C GLY A 136 -1.98 -3.45 -7.51
N ALA A 137 -3.18 -2.91 -7.68
CA ALA A 137 -4.41 -3.65 -7.90
C ALA A 137 -5.36 -2.86 -8.80
N HIS A 138 -6.24 -3.58 -9.49
CA HIS A 138 -7.31 -3.00 -10.29
C HIS A 138 -8.56 -2.81 -9.43
N GLY A 139 -9.40 -1.87 -9.85
CA GLY A 139 -10.67 -1.62 -9.19
C GLY A 139 -11.60 -0.72 -10.00
N THR A 140 -12.57 -0.16 -9.29
CA THR A 140 -13.55 0.76 -9.87
C THR A 140 -13.76 1.93 -8.92
N PHE A 141 -13.81 3.12 -9.48
CA PHE A 141 -14.26 4.33 -8.82
C PHE A 141 -15.71 4.64 -9.23
N VAL A 142 -16.56 4.95 -8.25
CA VAL A 142 -17.96 5.34 -8.48
C VAL A 142 -18.20 6.72 -7.90
N ALA A 143 -18.53 7.69 -8.77
CA ALA A 143 -18.76 9.06 -8.37
C ALA A 143 -20.14 9.27 -7.72
N TYR A 144 -20.17 10.11 -6.68
CA TYR A 144 -21.40 10.46 -5.96
C TYR A 144 -22.17 11.62 -6.62
N GLY A 145 -21.50 12.42 -7.46
CA GLY A 145 -22.06 13.62 -8.10
C GLY A 145 -22.02 14.88 -7.24
N THR A 146 -21.49 14.82 -6.02
CA THR A 146 -21.35 15.97 -5.11
C THR A 146 -20.30 16.99 -5.56
N ALA A 147 -19.39 16.62 -6.47
CA ALA A 147 -18.42 17.54 -7.07
C ALA A 147 -18.95 18.30 -8.29
N GLU A 148 -20.14 17.97 -8.82
CA GLU A 148 -20.63 18.52 -10.10
C GLU A 148 -20.76 20.05 -10.13
N GLU A 149 -20.97 20.67 -8.97
CA GLU A 149 -21.08 22.12 -8.84
C GLU A 149 -19.73 22.84 -8.93
N VAL A 150 -18.62 22.13 -8.71
CA VAL A 150 -17.27 22.72 -8.67
C VAL A 150 -16.36 22.24 -9.79
N THR A 151 -16.73 21.18 -10.51
CA THR A 151 -15.95 20.67 -11.63
C THR A 151 -16.81 20.13 -12.77
N ARG A 152 -16.35 20.37 -14.01
CA ARG A 152 -16.90 19.77 -15.23
C ARG A 152 -16.33 18.39 -15.59
N ALA A 153 -15.44 17.83 -14.76
CA ALA A 153 -14.79 16.54 -15.06
C ALA A 153 -15.82 15.39 -15.18
N GLY A 154 -15.86 14.71 -16.33
CA GLY A 154 -16.88 13.72 -16.64
C GLY A 154 -16.90 12.52 -15.69
N PHE A 155 -15.73 12.09 -15.20
CA PHE A 155 -15.61 10.95 -14.27
C PHE A 155 -16.23 11.21 -12.88
N LEU A 156 -16.54 12.48 -12.55
CA LEU A 156 -17.14 12.90 -11.28
C LEU A 156 -18.65 13.11 -11.35
N LYS A 157 -19.28 12.88 -12.52
CA LYS A 157 -20.75 12.92 -12.66
C LYS A 157 -21.40 11.77 -11.88
N LYS A 158 -22.60 12.01 -11.34
CA LYS A 158 -23.32 11.09 -10.46
C LYS A 158 -23.48 9.70 -11.08
N GLY A 159 -23.06 8.68 -10.33
CA GLY A 159 -23.19 7.27 -10.72
C GLY A 159 -22.22 6.86 -11.83
N ARG A 160 -21.29 7.72 -12.24
CA ARG A 160 -20.27 7.37 -13.22
C ARG A 160 -19.31 6.36 -12.60
N GLU A 161 -19.23 5.19 -13.23
CA GLU A 161 -18.23 4.18 -12.93
C GLU A 161 -17.01 4.38 -13.82
N THR A 162 -15.82 4.39 -13.21
CA THR A 162 -14.55 4.57 -13.89
C THR A 162 -13.59 3.45 -13.48
N PRO A 163 -13.08 2.65 -14.42
CA PRO A 163 -12.02 1.69 -14.13
C PRO A 163 -10.80 2.41 -13.57
N VAL A 164 -10.11 1.79 -12.61
CA VAL A 164 -8.88 2.32 -12.04
C VAL A 164 -7.80 1.27 -11.89
N PHE A 165 -6.55 1.75 -11.87
CA PHE A 165 -5.42 1.00 -11.34
C PHE A 165 -4.74 1.81 -10.25
N VAL A 166 -4.56 1.20 -9.08
CA VAL A 166 -3.92 1.82 -7.92
C VAL A 166 -2.58 1.15 -7.64
N ARG A 167 -1.58 1.95 -7.30
CA ARG A 167 -0.29 1.46 -6.79
C ARG A 167 0.06 2.14 -5.47
N PHE A 168 0.33 1.31 -4.48
CA PHE A 168 0.90 1.71 -3.20
C PHE A 168 2.40 1.45 -3.17
N SER A 169 3.13 2.18 -2.34
CA SER A 169 4.60 2.07 -2.26
C SER A 169 5.18 2.69 -1.00
N THR A 170 6.39 2.30 -0.60
CA THR A 170 7.26 3.12 0.27
C THR A 170 7.94 4.22 -0.59
N VAL A 171 8.95 4.96 -0.11
CA VAL A 171 9.66 5.99 -0.89
C VAL A 171 11.13 5.67 -1.11
N LEU A 172 11.88 5.45 -0.02
CA LEU A 172 13.35 5.49 -0.03
C LEU A 172 13.95 4.19 -0.57
N GLY A 173 13.39 3.07 -0.14
CA GLY A 173 13.91 1.73 -0.40
C GLY A 173 13.85 1.31 -1.87
N SER A 174 14.89 0.59 -2.31
CA SER A 174 14.90 -0.08 -3.61
C SER A 174 13.84 -1.16 -3.72
N ARG A 175 13.55 -1.67 -4.93
CA ARG A 175 12.40 -2.55 -5.21
C ARG A 175 12.35 -3.84 -4.36
N GLY A 176 13.49 -4.31 -3.87
CA GLY A 176 13.62 -5.49 -3.00
C GLY A 176 13.61 -5.22 -1.49
N SER A 177 13.40 -3.96 -1.05
CA SER A 177 13.29 -3.62 0.37
C SER A 177 11.98 -4.13 1.01
N ALA A 178 11.86 -4.02 2.33
CA ALA A 178 10.70 -4.48 3.10
C ALA A 178 9.54 -3.46 3.08
N ASP A 179 8.30 -3.93 3.17
CA ASP A 179 7.09 -3.11 3.16
C ASP A 179 6.86 -2.29 4.45
N THR A 180 7.21 -2.86 5.61
CA THR A 180 6.88 -2.32 6.94
C THR A 180 7.91 -1.34 7.51
N VAL A 181 8.84 -0.85 6.69
CA VAL A 181 9.83 0.16 7.13
C VAL A 181 9.18 1.45 7.62
N ARG A 182 9.89 2.26 8.41
CA ARG A 182 9.42 3.62 8.72
C ARG A 182 9.66 4.52 7.51
N ASP A 183 8.58 4.90 6.82
CA ASP A 183 8.66 5.67 5.58
C ASP A 183 7.31 6.33 5.24
N THR A 184 7.32 7.27 4.31
CA THR A 184 6.10 7.76 3.67
C THR A 184 5.57 6.69 2.72
N ARG A 185 4.24 6.62 2.54
CA ARG A 185 3.63 5.73 1.55
C ARG A 185 3.08 6.52 0.38
N GLY A 186 3.42 6.10 -0.83
CA GLY A 186 2.74 6.55 -2.05
C GLY A 186 1.39 5.85 -2.21
N PHE A 187 0.40 6.58 -2.70
CA PHE A 187 -0.94 6.12 -3.06
C PHE A 187 -1.30 6.74 -4.41
N ALA A 188 -0.87 6.11 -5.51
CA ALA A 188 -1.11 6.62 -6.85
C ALA A 188 -2.31 5.92 -7.51
N THR A 189 -3.29 6.69 -7.98
CA THR A 189 -4.51 6.19 -8.63
C THR A 189 -4.59 6.68 -10.07
N LYS A 190 -4.73 5.77 -11.02
CA LYS A 190 -4.96 6.04 -12.44
C LYS A 190 -6.42 5.78 -12.74
N PHE A 191 -7.12 6.81 -13.21
CA PHE A 191 -8.51 6.76 -13.66
C PHE A 191 -8.53 6.71 -15.18
N TYR A 192 -9.12 5.64 -15.72
CA TYR A 192 -9.26 5.48 -17.16
C TYR A 192 -10.58 6.09 -17.63
N THR A 193 -10.61 7.42 -17.76
CA THR A 193 -11.82 8.17 -18.15
C THR A 193 -12.03 8.16 -19.67
N ASP A 194 -13.21 8.56 -20.11
CA ASP A 194 -13.57 8.81 -21.51
C ASP A 194 -13.07 10.15 -22.05
N GLU A 195 -12.56 11.02 -21.18
CA GLU A 195 -12.00 12.34 -21.52
C GLU A 195 -10.45 12.35 -21.42
N GLY A 196 -9.84 11.16 -21.34
CA GLY A 196 -8.40 10.97 -21.15
C GLY A 196 -8.05 10.33 -19.80
N THR A 197 -6.78 9.99 -19.60
CA THR A 197 -6.33 9.44 -18.32
C THR A 197 -6.19 10.56 -17.30
N PHE A 198 -6.70 10.34 -16.08
CA PHE A 198 -6.43 11.19 -14.91
C PHE A 198 -5.59 10.41 -13.90
N ASP A 199 -4.50 11.00 -13.40
CA ASP A 199 -3.71 10.39 -12.32
C ASP A 199 -3.71 11.27 -11.06
N LEU A 200 -4.27 10.74 -9.96
CA LEU A 200 -4.10 11.32 -8.64
C LEU A 200 -2.91 10.65 -7.94
N VAL A 201 -1.76 11.33 -7.96
CA VAL A 201 -0.49 10.81 -7.41
C VAL A 201 -0.28 11.32 -5.98
N ALA A 202 -0.93 10.64 -5.04
CA ALA A 202 -1.02 11.00 -3.63
C ALA A 202 0.03 10.28 -2.75
N ASN A 203 0.13 10.73 -1.48
CA ASN A 203 0.86 10.06 -0.39
C ASN A 203 -0.08 9.83 0.81
N ASN A 204 0.28 8.96 1.75
CA ASN A 204 -0.47 8.74 3.00
C ASN A 204 -0.26 9.84 4.07
N ILE A 205 0.56 10.85 3.77
CA ILE A 205 0.85 12.01 4.61
C ILE A 205 0.41 13.28 3.84
N PRO A 206 -0.32 14.23 4.46
CA PRO A 206 -0.98 15.34 3.77
C PRO A 206 -0.08 16.51 3.37
N VAL A 207 1.20 16.45 3.76
CA VAL A 207 2.22 17.48 3.49
C VAL A 207 3.46 16.84 2.86
N PHE A 208 4.39 17.64 2.36
CA PHE A 208 5.69 17.19 1.86
C PHE A 208 6.87 17.75 2.68
N PHE A 209 8.07 17.18 2.52
CA PHE A 209 9.28 17.62 3.24
C PHE A 209 9.83 18.97 2.79
N ILE A 210 9.53 19.40 1.57
CA ILE A 210 10.16 20.56 0.93
C ILE A 210 9.09 21.39 0.23
N GLN A 211 9.37 22.68 0.07
CA GLN A 211 8.44 23.65 -0.53
C GLN A 211 8.63 23.83 -2.05
N ASP A 212 9.79 23.44 -2.58
CA ASP A 212 10.15 23.63 -4.00
C ASP A 212 10.75 22.34 -4.57
N ALA A 213 10.30 21.94 -5.76
CA ALA A 213 10.75 20.74 -6.45
C ALA A 213 12.25 20.71 -6.74
N ILE A 214 12.92 21.86 -6.84
CA ILE A 214 14.36 21.88 -7.10
C ILE A 214 15.18 21.21 -5.98
N LYS A 215 14.66 21.20 -4.74
CA LYS A 215 15.26 20.51 -3.58
C LYS A 215 14.94 19.02 -3.53
N PHE A 216 14.13 18.49 -4.46
CA PHE A 216 13.71 17.08 -4.44
C PHE A 216 14.91 16.12 -4.49
N PRO A 217 15.92 16.31 -5.35
CA PRO A 217 17.13 15.49 -5.30
C PRO A 217 17.84 15.55 -3.95
N ASP A 218 17.88 16.73 -3.29
CA ASP A 218 18.59 16.92 -2.03
C ASP A 218 17.97 16.10 -0.89
N VAL A 219 16.64 16.20 -0.69
CA VAL A 219 15.95 15.42 0.36
C VAL A 219 16.00 13.92 0.08
N ILE A 220 15.90 13.52 -1.21
CA ILE A 220 15.97 12.11 -1.60
C ILE A 220 17.38 11.56 -1.41
N HIS A 221 18.44 12.29 -1.77
CA HIS A 221 19.82 11.89 -1.49
C HIS A 221 20.09 11.85 0.01
N ALA A 222 19.53 12.78 0.79
CA ALA A 222 19.71 12.82 2.23
C ALA A 222 19.09 11.60 2.93
N GLY A 223 17.91 11.14 2.50
CA GLY A 223 17.21 9.98 3.06
C GLY A 223 17.56 8.62 2.45
N LYS A 224 18.12 8.57 1.24
CA LYS A 224 18.60 7.33 0.61
C LYS A 224 19.90 6.83 1.26
N PRO A 225 20.29 5.57 0.99
CA PRO A 225 21.54 5.02 1.52
C PRO A 225 22.75 5.88 1.16
N HIS A 226 23.75 5.96 2.05
CA HIS A 226 24.93 6.78 1.82
C HIS A 226 25.66 6.37 0.53
N PRO A 227 26.11 7.33 -0.30
CA PRO A 227 26.66 7.01 -1.62
C PRO A 227 28.04 6.34 -1.58
N ASP A 228 28.74 6.36 -0.44
CA ASP A 228 30.05 5.71 -0.27
C ASP A 228 29.94 4.18 -0.11
N ARG A 229 28.81 3.69 0.43
CA ARG A 229 28.65 2.28 0.84
C ARG A 229 27.26 1.69 0.66
N GLU A 230 26.28 2.49 0.24
CA GLU A 230 24.87 2.11 0.08
C GLU A 230 24.19 1.58 1.36
N ILE A 231 24.44 2.24 2.50
CA ILE A 231 23.84 1.89 3.81
C ILE A 231 23.30 3.16 4.49
N PRO A 232 22.16 3.11 5.21
CA PRO A 232 21.26 1.96 5.38
C PRO A 232 20.17 1.87 4.29
N GLN A 233 19.70 0.65 4.00
CA GLN A 233 18.57 0.45 3.09
C GLN A 233 17.24 0.79 3.77
N ALA A 234 16.44 1.63 3.09
CA ALA A 234 15.06 1.96 3.43
C ALA A 234 14.83 2.45 4.88
N GLN A 235 15.75 3.25 5.41
CA GLN A 235 15.69 3.79 6.77
C GLN A 235 16.23 5.22 6.78
N SER A 236 15.54 6.15 7.44
CA SER A 236 16.01 7.53 7.68
C SER A 236 16.95 7.67 8.87
N ALA A 237 17.19 6.59 9.63
CA ALA A 237 17.93 6.57 10.88
C ALA A 237 19.46 6.64 10.67
N HIS A 238 19.93 7.71 10.04
CA HIS A 238 21.34 7.99 9.76
C HIS A 238 21.62 9.49 9.64
N ASP A 239 22.90 9.84 9.76
CA ASP A 239 23.36 11.23 9.82
C ASP A 239 22.89 12.11 8.66
N THR A 240 23.00 11.67 7.40
CA THR A 240 22.67 12.54 6.25
C THR A 240 21.21 13.00 6.23
N PHE A 241 20.26 12.16 6.62
CA PHE A 241 18.85 12.54 6.67
C PHE A 241 18.60 13.55 7.78
N TRP A 242 19.09 13.27 8.98
CA TRP A 242 18.90 14.14 10.14
C TRP A 242 19.70 15.44 10.04
N ASP A 243 20.83 15.45 9.33
CA ASP A 243 21.56 16.66 8.97
C ASP A 243 20.72 17.56 8.07
N PHE A 244 20.12 16.98 7.02
CA PHE A 244 19.22 17.70 6.13
C PHE A 244 18.01 18.27 6.88
N VAL A 245 17.27 17.44 7.62
CA VAL A 245 16.04 17.83 8.34
C VAL A 245 16.30 18.93 9.37
N SER A 246 17.45 18.88 10.07
CA SER A 246 17.79 19.88 11.09
C SER A 246 18.33 21.20 10.51
N LEU A 247 18.71 21.26 9.23
CA LEU A 247 19.10 22.50 8.53
C LEU A 247 17.98 23.07 7.66
N HIS A 248 17.12 22.21 7.13
CA HIS A 248 15.98 22.55 6.29
C HIS A 248 14.71 22.45 7.13
N THR A 249 14.47 23.51 7.90
CA THR A 249 13.41 23.53 8.91
C THR A 249 12.01 23.36 8.31
N GLU A 250 11.80 23.63 7.02
CA GLU A 250 10.57 23.32 6.30
C GLU A 250 10.19 21.80 6.33
N ALA A 251 11.17 20.92 6.53
CA ALA A 251 11.00 19.47 6.59
C ALA A 251 10.38 18.96 7.90
N GLN A 252 10.26 19.80 8.93
CA GLN A 252 9.88 19.37 10.27
C GLN A 252 8.45 18.82 10.33
N HIS A 253 7.50 19.40 9.57
CA HIS A 253 6.11 18.94 9.59
C HIS A 253 5.99 17.51 9.05
N HIS A 254 6.50 17.24 7.85
CA HIS A 254 6.47 15.90 7.29
C HIS A 254 7.26 14.90 8.13
N THR A 255 8.40 15.32 8.70
CA THR A 255 9.19 14.48 9.61
C THR A 255 8.37 14.07 10.83
N MET A 256 7.58 14.97 11.43
CA MET A 256 6.70 14.65 12.56
C MET A 256 5.67 13.57 12.19
N TRP A 257 5.07 13.67 11.00
CA TRP A 257 4.18 12.62 10.49
C TRP A 257 4.92 11.29 10.29
N ASN A 258 6.12 11.30 9.71
CA ASN A 258 6.92 10.09 9.50
C ASN A 258 7.39 9.44 10.83
N MET A 259 7.69 10.25 11.85
CA MET A 259 8.03 9.77 13.19
C MET A 259 6.81 9.31 13.99
N SER A 260 5.61 9.74 13.62
CA SER A 260 4.38 9.15 14.14
C SER A 260 4.16 7.74 13.57
N ASP A 261 3.16 7.06 14.11
CA ASP A 261 2.77 5.74 13.64
C ASP A 261 2.21 5.77 12.20
N ARG A 262 1.88 6.94 11.65
CA ARG A 262 1.52 7.10 10.22
C ARG A 262 2.69 6.70 9.29
N GLY A 263 3.92 6.73 9.80
CA GLY A 263 5.11 6.20 9.14
C GLY A 263 5.26 4.69 9.24
N ILE A 264 4.33 3.93 9.83
CA ILE A 264 4.33 2.45 9.88
C ILE A 264 2.88 1.90 9.84
N PRO A 265 2.11 2.15 8.76
CA PRO A 265 0.75 1.67 8.63
C PRO A 265 0.68 0.14 8.71
N ARG A 266 -0.43 -0.37 9.25
CA ARG A 266 -0.70 -1.80 9.36
C ARG A 266 -0.88 -2.45 8.00
N SER A 267 -1.51 -1.75 7.06
CA SER A 267 -1.70 -2.21 5.69
C SER A 267 -1.87 -1.02 4.76
N TYR A 268 -1.79 -1.25 3.45
CA TYR A 268 -2.22 -0.25 2.49
C TYR A 268 -3.72 0.07 2.63
N ARG A 269 -4.55 -0.89 3.07
CA ARG A 269 -6.01 -0.76 3.20
C ARG A 269 -6.47 0.14 4.34
N THR A 270 -5.59 0.36 5.32
CA THR A 270 -5.87 1.09 6.56
C THR A 270 -5.04 2.36 6.68
N MET A 271 -4.77 3.02 5.55
CA MET A 271 -4.11 4.33 5.51
C MET A 271 -4.92 5.30 4.65
N GLU A 272 -4.81 6.58 5.00
CA GLU A 272 -5.32 7.67 4.16
C GLU A 272 -4.45 7.87 2.93
N GLY A 273 -4.94 8.70 2.01
CA GLY A 273 -4.18 9.23 0.89
C GLY A 273 -4.49 10.71 0.71
N PHE A 274 -3.52 11.49 0.26
CA PHE A 274 -3.63 12.93 0.12
C PHE A 274 -2.93 13.39 -1.14
N GLY A 275 -3.61 14.22 -1.94
CA GLY A 275 -2.99 14.86 -3.11
C GLY A 275 -1.82 15.77 -2.74
N VAL A 276 -1.71 16.15 -1.46
CA VAL A 276 -0.77 17.12 -0.86
C VAL A 276 -1.02 18.55 -1.35
N HIS A 277 -0.87 18.73 -2.65
CA HIS A 277 -1.00 20.01 -3.32
C HIS A 277 -2.44 20.52 -3.31
N THR A 278 -2.57 21.84 -3.40
CA THR A 278 -3.81 22.47 -3.80
C THR A 278 -3.92 22.40 -5.32
N PHE A 279 -5.06 21.93 -5.81
CA PHE A 279 -5.43 21.90 -7.22
C PHE A 279 -6.54 22.93 -7.47
N ARG A 280 -6.77 23.26 -8.73
CA ARG A 280 -7.89 24.10 -9.16
C ARG A 280 -8.95 23.23 -9.81
N MET A 281 -10.21 23.41 -9.43
CA MET A 281 -11.34 22.82 -10.13
C MET A 281 -12.10 23.91 -10.88
N VAL A 282 -12.64 23.54 -12.04
CA VAL A 282 -13.32 24.45 -12.98
C VAL A 282 -14.68 23.88 -13.31
N ASP A 283 -15.74 24.63 -12.99
CA ASP A 283 -17.12 24.22 -13.26
C ASP A 283 -17.53 24.38 -14.74
N GLU A 284 -18.78 24.06 -15.07
CA GLU A 284 -19.33 24.19 -16.43
C GLU A 284 -19.40 25.64 -16.92
N ALA A 285 -19.49 26.62 -16.02
CA ALA A 285 -19.53 28.05 -16.33
C ALA A 285 -18.12 28.66 -16.45
N GLY A 286 -17.07 27.90 -16.15
CA GLY A 286 -15.68 28.36 -16.11
C GLY A 286 -15.29 29.05 -14.81
N ALA A 287 -16.13 29.00 -13.77
CA ALA A 287 -15.76 29.49 -12.44
C ALA A 287 -14.85 28.49 -11.73
N THR A 288 -13.99 29.01 -10.86
CA THR A 288 -12.92 28.23 -10.24
C THR A 288 -13.01 28.18 -8.73
N VAL A 289 -12.59 27.05 -8.17
CA VAL A 289 -12.33 26.87 -6.75
C VAL A 289 -10.99 26.15 -6.55
N LEU A 290 -10.40 26.34 -5.37
CA LEU A 290 -9.20 25.61 -4.97
C LEU A 290 -9.59 24.39 -4.14
N VAL A 291 -8.88 23.27 -4.31
CA VAL A 291 -9.21 22.02 -3.61
C VAL A 291 -7.98 21.26 -3.14
N LYS A 292 -8.13 20.49 -2.05
CA LYS A 292 -7.20 19.42 -1.66
C LYS A 292 -7.93 18.08 -1.69
N PHE A 293 -7.32 17.06 -2.29
CA PHE A 293 -7.89 15.70 -2.39
C PHE A 293 -7.48 14.82 -1.20
N HIS A 294 -8.44 14.03 -0.72
CA HIS A 294 -8.31 13.10 0.41
C HIS A 294 -8.91 11.74 0.07
N TRP A 295 -8.20 10.65 0.35
CA TRP A 295 -8.72 9.29 0.39
C TRP A 295 -8.92 8.89 1.85
N LYS A 296 -10.15 8.59 2.24
CA LYS A 296 -10.51 8.14 3.59
C LYS A 296 -10.81 6.64 3.58
N PRO A 297 -10.01 5.80 4.26
CA PRO A 297 -10.21 4.34 4.26
C PRO A 297 -11.48 3.97 5.01
N LYS A 298 -12.30 3.07 4.45
CA LYS A 298 -13.49 2.54 5.12
C LYS A 298 -13.15 1.67 6.34
N LEU A 299 -11.97 1.06 6.33
CA LEU A 299 -11.44 0.24 7.43
C LEU A 299 -10.68 1.06 8.50
N GLY A 300 -10.71 2.39 8.42
CA GLY A 300 -10.01 3.24 9.37
C GLY A 300 -8.51 3.36 9.14
N VAL A 301 -7.89 4.17 9.99
CA VAL A 301 -6.44 4.41 9.96
C VAL A 301 -5.80 3.61 11.08
N HIS A 302 -4.89 2.71 10.69
CA HIS A 302 -4.25 1.79 11.63
C HIS A 302 -2.78 1.61 11.32
N SER A 303 -1.99 1.48 12.38
CA SER A 303 -0.54 1.33 12.30
C SER A 303 -0.02 0.18 13.15
N LEU A 304 1.17 -0.28 12.80
CA LEU A 304 1.96 -1.22 13.60
C LEU A 304 2.58 -0.49 14.79
N THR A 305 3.11 -1.26 15.75
CA THR A 305 4.12 -0.73 16.68
C THR A 305 5.50 -0.80 16.04
N TRP A 306 6.47 0.00 16.50
CA TRP A 306 7.79 0.02 15.86
C TRP A 306 8.53 -1.31 15.94
N GLU A 307 8.51 -1.98 17.10
CA GLU A 307 9.11 -3.31 17.26
C GLU A 307 8.47 -4.34 16.31
N GLU A 308 7.14 -4.35 16.22
CA GLU A 308 6.40 -5.22 15.31
C GLU A 308 6.79 -4.98 13.85
N ALA A 309 6.89 -3.72 13.43
CA ALA A 309 7.28 -3.33 12.09
C ALA A 309 8.70 -3.82 11.71
N GLN A 310 9.65 -3.75 12.66
CA GLN A 310 11.02 -4.25 12.48
C GLN A 310 11.06 -5.79 12.39
N LEU A 311 10.29 -6.47 13.23
CA LEU A 311 10.19 -7.94 13.20
C LEU A 311 9.61 -8.43 11.87
N ILE A 312 8.53 -7.79 11.38
CA ILE A 312 7.93 -8.12 10.08
C ILE A 312 8.96 -7.95 8.96
N GLY A 313 9.76 -6.88 8.98
CA GLY A 313 10.74 -6.62 7.92
C GLY A 313 11.77 -7.74 7.72
N GLY A 314 12.02 -8.57 8.74
CA GLY A 314 12.85 -9.78 8.63
C GLY A 314 12.07 -11.06 8.33
N ILE A 315 10.83 -11.18 8.83
CA ILE A 315 10.01 -12.41 8.75
C ILE A 315 9.24 -12.48 7.43
N ASP A 316 8.56 -11.40 7.06
CA ASP A 316 7.81 -11.26 5.81
C ASP A 316 8.03 -9.85 5.24
N PRO A 317 9.11 -9.61 4.48
CA PRO A 317 9.34 -8.31 3.84
C PRO A 317 8.26 -7.96 2.81
N ASP A 318 7.38 -8.90 2.45
CA ASP A 318 6.26 -8.77 1.51
C ASP A 318 4.89 -8.59 2.20
N TYR A 319 4.88 -8.23 3.48
CA TYR A 319 3.67 -8.15 4.30
C TYR A 319 2.54 -7.28 3.71
N HIS A 320 2.79 -6.03 3.30
CA HIS A 320 1.71 -5.17 2.80
C HIS A 320 1.21 -5.59 1.42
N ARG A 321 2.09 -6.11 0.55
CA ARG A 321 1.65 -6.64 -0.75
C ARG A 321 0.85 -7.93 -0.61
N ARG A 322 1.24 -8.78 0.34
CA ARG A 322 0.51 -10.01 0.67
C ARG A 322 -0.85 -9.66 1.26
N ASP A 323 -0.90 -8.78 2.26
CA ASP A 323 -2.16 -8.29 2.84
C ASP A 323 -3.13 -7.74 1.79
N LEU A 324 -2.64 -6.96 0.81
CA LEU A 324 -3.50 -6.44 -0.27
C LEU A 324 -4.08 -7.55 -1.14
N TYR A 325 -3.26 -8.52 -1.55
CA TYR A 325 -3.69 -9.58 -2.47
C TYR A 325 -4.55 -10.61 -1.77
N ASP A 326 -4.17 -11.02 -0.55
CA ASP A 326 -4.92 -11.99 0.25
C ASP A 326 -6.30 -11.43 0.63
N ALA A 327 -6.40 -10.13 0.94
CA ALA A 327 -7.69 -9.49 1.19
C ALA A 327 -8.61 -9.49 -0.03
N ILE A 328 -8.06 -9.23 -1.23
CA ILE A 328 -8.83 -9.28 -2.48
C ILE A 328 -9.26 -10.72 -2.80
N GLU A 329 -8.37 -11.70 -2.62
CA GLU A 329 -8.67 -13.12 -2.81
C GLU A 329 -9.75 -13.61 -1.85
N ALA A 330 -9.72 -13.16 -0.59
CA ALA A 330 -10.73 -13.47 0.42
C ALA A 330 -12.06 -12.70 0.23
N GLY A 331 -12.17 -11.82 -0.76
CA GLY A 331 -13.36 -10.99 -1.00
C GLY A 331 -13.52 -9.80 -0.02
N ALA A 332 -12.55 -9.57 0.86
CA ALA A 332 -12.48 -8.42 1.76
C ALA A 332 -11.91 -7.19 1.02
N PHE A 333 -12.65 -6.73 0.00
CA PHE A 333 -12.18 -5.69 -0.92
C PHE A 333 -11.83 -4.38 -0.20
N PRO A 334 -10.62 -3.84 -0.40
CA PRO A 334 -10.24 -2.54 0.14
C PRO A 334 -11.08 -1.41 -0.46
N GLU A 335 -11.60 -0.53 0.40
CA GLU A 335 -12.43 0.61 -0.01
C GLU A 335 -11.97 1.94 0.61
N TRP A 336 -12.04 3.01 -0.19
CA TRP A 336 -11.81 4.38 0.25
C TRP A 336 -12.87 5.32 -0.32
N GLU A 337 -13.20 6.37 0.42
CA GLU A 337 -13.92 7.52 -0.12
C GLU A 337 -12.94 8.57 -0.61
N LEU A 338 -13.10 9.01 -1.85
CA LEU A 338 -12.47 10.23 -2.33
C LEU A 338 -13.26 11.39 -1.76
N GLY A 339 -12.58 12.36 -1.18
CA GLY A 339 -13.16 13.62 -0.77
C GLY A 339 -12.30 14.81 -1.15
N ILE A 340 -12.92 15.99 -1.11
CA ILE A 340 -12.26 17.27 -1.36
C ILE A 340 -12.53 18.23 -0.21
N GLN A 341 -11.51 18.99 0.17
CA GLN A 341 -11.72 20.29 0.81
C GLN A 341 -11.86 21.33 -0.30
N VAL A 342 -12.73 22.32 -0.12
CA VAL A 342 -13.00 23.35 -1.12
C VAL A 342 -12.74 24.73 -0.52
N PHE A 343 -12.01 25.56 -1.25
CA PHE A 343 -11.62 26.91 -0.84
C PHE A 343 -11.94 27.92 -1.96
N PRO A 344 -12.17 29.19 -1.61
CA PRO A 344 -12.24 30.25 -2.61
C PRO A 344 -10.94 30.36 -3.43
N ASP A 345 -11.06 30.56 -4.74
CA ASP A 345 -9.92 30.86 -5.62
C ASP A 345 -9.68 32.37 -5.67
N THR A 346 -8.94 32.89 -4.69
CA THR A 346 -8.56 34.31 -4.61
C THR A 346 -7.18 34.54 -5.23
N PRO A 347 -6.83 35.77 -5.65
CA PRO A 347 -5.51 36.08 -6.20
C PRO A 347 -4.33 35.73 -5.29
N GLU A 348 -4.54 35.76 -3.97
CA GLU A 348 -3.53 35.43 -2.96
C GLU A 348 -3.40 33.92 -2.74
N GLU A 349 -4.36 33.11 -3.21
CA GLU A 349 -4.40 31.65 -3.02
C GLU A 349 -4.20 31.26 -1.53
N THR A 350 -4.82 32.01 -0.61
CA THR A 350 -4.76 31.77 0.84
C THR A 350 -6.12 31.46 1.44
N PHE A 351 -6.15 30.67 2.51
CA PHE A 351 -7.36 30.39 3.26
C PHE A 351 -7.08 30.36 4.78
N ALA A 352 -7.82 31.15 5.55
CA ALA A 352 -7.66 31.25 7.00
C ALA A 352 -6.20 31.53 7.46
N GLY A 353 -5.46 32.34 6.68
CA GLY A 353 -4.05 32.66 6.96
C GLY A 353 -3.04 31.57 6.55
N ILE A 354 -3.50 30.48 5.95
CA ILE A 354 -2.67 29.43 5.38
C ILE A 354 -2.46 29.72 3.90
N ASP A 355 -1.21 29.71 3.46
CA ASP A 355 -0.86 29.75 2.05
C ASP A 355 -1.13 28.37 1.42
N LEU A 356 -2.07 28.31 0.48
CA LEU A 356 -2.48 27.04 -0.13
C LEU A 356 -1.45 26.52 -1.13
N LEU A 357 -0.46 27.34 -1.52
CA LEU A 357 0.63 26.93 -2.39
C LEU A 357 1.79 26.29 -1.64
N ASP A 358 1.79 26.33 -0.30
CA ASP A 358 2.81 25.68 0.53
C ASP A 358 2.46 24.19 0.76
N PRO A 359 3.20 23.25 0.13
CA PRO A 359 2.94 21.82 0.28
C PRO A 359 3.34 21.28 1.66
N THR A 360 3.97 22.10 2.52
CA THR A 360 4.29 21.74 3.91
C THR A 360 3.15 22.04 4.88
N LYS A 361 2.02 22.57 4.38
CA LYS A 361 0.86 22.98 5.18
C LYS A 361 -0.39 22.16 4.88
N ILE A 362 -1.10 21.76 5.93
CA ILE A 362 -2.47 21.26 5.88
C ILE A 362 -3.45 22.41 6.05
N VAL A 363 -4.70 22.19 5.62
CA VAL A 363 -5.85 22.93 6.15
C VAL A 363 -6.59 22.00 7.11
N PRO A 364 -6.64 22.31 8.43
CA PRO A 364 -7.39 21.51 9.40
C PRO A 364 -8.84 21.28 8.96
N GLU A 365 -9.35 20.07 9.18
CA GLU A 365 -10.70 19.68 8.74
C GLU A 365 -11.80 20.48 9.47
N GLU A 366 -11.48 21.04 10.64
CA GLU A 366 -12.34 21.94 11.41
C GLU A 366 -12.53 23.31 10.73
N LEU A 367 -11.58 23.73 9.88
CA LEU A 367 -11.70 24.96 9.08
C LEU A 367 -12.39 24.70 7.74
N ALA A 368 -12.13 23.55 7.13
CA ALA A 368 -12.74 23.12 5.88
C ALA A 368 -12.97 21.60 5.90
N PRO A 369 -14.22 21.13 6.08
CA PRO A 369 -14.50 19.70 6.15
C PRO A 369 -14.24 19.02 4.81
N VAL A 370 -13.81 17.76 4.86
CA VAL A 370 -13.65 16.91 3.67
C VAL A 370 -15.03 16.46 3.20
N GLN A 371 -15.41 16.86 1.98
CA GLN A 371 -16.67 16.49 1.35
C GLN A 371 -16.49 15.24 0.49
N PRO A 372 -17.20 14.13 0.73
CA PRO A 372 -17.05 12.91 -0.05
C PRO A 372 -17.64 13.07 -1.46
N ILE A 373 -16.88 12.64 -2.47
CA ILE A 373 -17.21 12.79 -3.91
C ILE A 373 -17.25 11.48 -4.69
N GLY A 374 -16.80 10.38 -4.12
CA GLY A 374 -16.97 9.05 -4.70
C GLY A 374 -16.31 7.96 -3.88
N LYS A 375 -16.49 6.71 -4.33
CA LYS A 375 -15.94 5.52 -3.68
C LYS A 375 -15.00 4.76 -4.61
N LEU A 376 -13.83 4.41 -4.12
CA LEU A 376 -12.90 3.48 -4.72
C LEU A 376 -13.07 2.10 -4.09
N THR A 377 -13.21 1.06 -4.91
CA THR A 377 -13.16 -0.35 -4.47
C THR A 377 -12.12 -1.09 -5.30
N LEU A 378 -11.11 -1.69 -4.64
CA LEU A 378 -10.10 -2.54 -5.30
C LEU A 378 -10.52 -4.00 -5.20
N ASN A 379 -10.65 -4.68 -6.34
CA ASN A 379 -11.31 -5.99 -6.40
C ASN A 379 -10.62 -7.02 -7.28
N LYS A 380 -9.48 -6.67 -7.90
CA LYS A 380 -8.69 -7.60 -8.69
C LYS A 380 -7.18 -7.38 -8.53
N THR A 381 -6.43 -8.47 -8.32
CA THR A 381 -4.97 -8.47 -8.30
C THR A 381 -4.42 -8.47 -9.74
N PRO A 382 -3.16 -8.06 -10.00
CA PRO A 382 -2.57 -8.15 -11.33
C PRO A 382 -2.34 -9.61 -11.71
N ARG A 383 -2.53 -9.94 -13.00
CA ARG A 383 -2.15 -11.25 -13.53
C ARG A 383 -0.64 -11.39 -13.67
N ASN A 384 0.04 -10.30 -14.03
CA ASN A 384 1.48 -10.24 -14.09
C ASN A 384 1.99 -8.95 -13.43
N PHE A 385 2.70 -9.10 -12.32
CA PHE A 385 3.23 -7.97 -11.56
C PHE A 385 4.12 -7.05 -12.41
N PHE A 386 4.98 -7.60 -13.27
CA PHE A 386 5.91 -6.79 -14.06
C PHE A 386 5.19 -5.97 -15.15
N ALA A 387 4.37 -6.62 -15.97
CA ALA A 387 3.68 -6.00 -17.10
C ALA A 387 2.62 -4.98 -16.67
N GLU A 388 2.14 -5.05 -15.42
CA GLU A 388 1.09 -4.18 -14.89
C GLU A 388 1.67 -3.24 -13.83
N THR A 389 2.04 -3.76 -12.66
CA THR A 389 2.50 -2.96 -11.51
C THR A 389 3.88 -2.33 -11.72
N GLU A 390 4.84 -3.04 -12.32
CA GLU A 390 6.18 -2.47 -12.54
C GLU A 390 6.15 -1.46 -13.70
N GLN A 391 5.42 -1.75 -14.79
CA GLN A 391 5.38 -0.91 -15.98
C GLN A 391 4.36 0.24 -15.95
N VAL A 392 3.42 0.28 -15.00
CA VAL A 392 2.50 1.43 -14.91
C VAL A 392 3.27 2.74 -14.71
N ALA A 393 2.89 3.77 -15.47
CA ALA A 393 3.42 5.12 -15.39
C ALA A 393 2.32 6.05 -14.90
N PHE A 394 2.49 6.56 -13.68
CA PHE A 394 1.66 7.63 -13.14
C PHE A 394 2.30 8.97 -13.48
N HIS A 395 1.51 10.04 -13.58
CA HIS A 395 2.01 11.40 -13.77
C HIS A 395 0.97 12.44 -13.34
N VAL A 396 1.33 13.35 -12.43
CA VAL A 396 0.42 14.40 -11.92
C VAL A 396 -0.08 15.40 -12.99
N GLY A 397 0.52 15.41 -14.18
CA GLY A 397 0.07 16.21 -15.33
C GLY A 397 -0.93 15.48 -16.24
N HIS A 398 -1.25 14.22 -15.96
CA HIS A 398 -2.42 13.57 -16.57
C HIS A 398 -3.69 14.13 -15.89
N LEU A 399 -4.26 15.17 -16.49
CA LEU A 399 -5.40 15.91 -15.97
C LEU A 399 -6.60 15.82 -16.93
N PRO A 400 -7.82 15.60 -16.43
CA PRO A 400 -9.03 15.66 -17.23
C PRO A 400 -9.51 17.12 -17.35
N PRO A 401 -10.42 17.43 -18.30
CA PRO A 401 -11.12 18.72 -18.30
C PRO A 401 -11.77 19.00 -16.94
N GLY A 402 -11.62 20.23 -16.43
CA GLY A 402 -12.22 20.62 -15.15
C GLY A 402 -11.35 20.47 -13.91
N ILE A 403 -10.11 19.97 -14.06
CA ILE A 403 -9.09 19.95 -13.01
C ILE A 403 -7.80 20.53 -13.60
N ASP A 404 -7.20 21.48 -12.89
CA ASP A 404 -5.98 22.19 -13.27
C ASP A 404 -5.02 22.32 -12.09
N VAL A 405 -3.80 22.74 -12.35
CA VAL A 405 -2.74 22.96 -11.35
C VAL A 405 -2.79 24.35 -10.74
N THR A 406 -2.08 24.53 -9.62
CA THR A 406 -1.82 25.84 -8.99
C THR A 406 -0.35 26.21 -9.12
N ASN A 407 0.03 27.37 -8.57
CA ASN A 407 1.41 27.85 -8.57
C ASN A 407 2.31 27.20 -7.51
N ASP A 408 1.86 26.12 -6.85
CA ASP A 408 2.66 25.34 -5.89
C ASP A 408 4.02 24.95 -6.53
N PRO A 409 5.15 25.48 -6.05
CA PRO A 409 6.46 25.27 -6.68
C PRO A 409 6.90 23.80 -6.70
N LEU A 410 6.44 22.99 -5.75
CA LEU A 410 6.69 21.55 -5.74
C LEU A 410 5.85 20.85 -6.81
N LEU A 411 4.57 21.19 -6.93
CA LEU A 411 3.70 20.62 -7.99
C LEU A 411 4.26 20.93 -9.39
N GLN A 412 4.67 22.17 -9.62
CA GLN A 412 5.17 22.63 -10.93
C GLN A 412 6.38 21.83 -11.41
N GLY A 413 7.37 21.55 -10.55
CA GLY A 413 8.52 20.72 -10.95
C GLY A 413 8.17 19.25 -11.14
N ARG A 414 7.15 18.73 -10.44
CA ARG A 414 6.65 17.35 -10.66
C ARG A 414 6.02 17.18 -12.04
N LEU A 415 5.46 18.24 -12.64
CA LEU A 415 4.91 18.17 -14.00
C LEU A 415 5.98 17.78 -15.03
N PHE A 416 7.21 18.27 -14.86
CA PHE A 416 8.35 17.90 -15.69
C PHE A 416 8.85 16.47 -15.41
N SER A 417 9.14 16.18 -14.13
CA SER A 417 9.92 14.99 -13.75
C SER A 417 9.26 13.66 -14.15
N TYR A 418 7.93 13.57 -14.06
CA TYR A 418 7.22 12.32 -14.27
C TYR A 418 7.14 11.88 -15.73
N VAL A 419 7.27 12.81 -16.69
CA VAL A 419 7.41 12.48 -18.13
C VAL A 419 8.85 12.04 -18.40
N ASP A 420 9.81 12.84 -17.96
CA ASP A 420 11.24 12.63 -18.21
C ASP A 420 11.73 11.27 -17.70
N THR A 421 11.39 10.91 -16.46
CA THR A 421 11.88 9.67 -15.84
C THR A 421 11.42 8.39 -16.56
N GLN A 422 10.31 8.44 -17.32
CA GLN A 422 9.82 7.27 -18.08
C GLN A 422 10.72 6.91 -19.26
N LEU A 423 11.43 7.89 -19.82
CA LEU A 423 12.26 7.69 -21.01
C LEU A 423 13.33 6.61 -20.77
N THR A 424 14.01 6.67 -19.63
CA THR A 424 14.98 5.64 -19.24
C THR A 424 14.31 4.41 -18.63
N ARG A 425 13.30 4.61 -17.77
CA ARG A 425 12.66 3.51 -17.03
C ARG A 425 11.92 2.53 -17.95
N LEU A 426 11.23 3.05 -18.97
CA LEU A 426 10.37 2.27 -19.87
C LEU A 426 10.89 2.25 -21.31
N GLY A 427 12.14 2.69 -21.52
CA GLY A 427 12.88 2.47 -22.76
C GLY A 427 12.47 3.36 -23.93
N GLY A 428 11.78 4.48 -23.71
CA GLY A 428 11.50 5.47 -24.76
C GLY A 428 10.18 6.23 -24.57
N PRO A 429 9.79 7.05 -25.57
CA PRO A 429 8.63 7.94 -25.48
C PRO A 429 7.27 7.24 -25.63
N ASN A 430 7.24 5.98 -26.10
CA ASN A 430 6.00 5.23 -26.34
C ASN A 430 5.47 4.47 -25.11
N PHE A 431 5.86 4.87 -23.90
CA PHE A 431 5.45 4.19 -22.66
C PHE A 431 3.93 4.19 -22.42
N THR A 432 3.20 5.14 -23.02
CA THR A 432 1.73 5.21 -23.02
C THR A 432 1.09 4.07 -23.81
N GLN A 433 1.82 3.43 -24.72
CA GLN A 433 1.32 2.31 -25.53
C GLN A 433 1.51 0.94 -24.87
N ILE A 434 2.13 0.89 -23.69
CA ILE A 434 2.18 -0.31 -22.84
C ILE A 434 0.76 -0.59 -22.32
N PRO A 435 0.27 -1.85 -22.32
CA PRO A 435 -1.14 -2.14 -22.06
C PRO A 435 -1.77 -1.53 -20.80
N ILE A 436 -1.04 -1.44 -19.68
CA ILE A 436 -1.55 -0.84 -18.44
C ILE A 436 -1.65 0.70 -18.51
N ASN A 437 -0.92 1.34 -19.44
CA ASN A 437 -0.89 2.80 -19.59
C ASN A 437 -1.77 3.32 -20.74
N ARG A 438 -2.37 2.42 -21.54
CA ARG A 438 -3.21 2.82 -22.68
C ARG A 438 -4.43 3.60 -22.19
N PRO A 439 -4.75 4.76 -22.78
CA PRO A 439 -5.96 5.48 -22.45
C PRO A 439 -7.20 4.69 -22.89
N HIS A 440 -8.32 4.94 -22.21
CA HIS A 440 -9.63 4.41 -22.62
C HIS A 440 -10.41 5.37 -23.53
N ALA A 441 -9.93 6.62 -23.64
CA ALA A 441 -10.36 7.60 -24.61
C ALA A 441 -9.61 7.45 -25.95
N ASP A 442 -10.20 7.96 -27.03
CA ASP A 442 -9.62 7.94 -28.37
C ASP A 442 -8.36 8.80 -28.47
N VAL A 443 -7.32 8.27 -29.12
CA VAL A 443 -6.08 9.01 -29.41
C VAL A 443 -5.94 9.24 -30.90
N ASN A 444 -5.90 10.51 -31.29
CA ASN A 444 -5.64 10.95 -32.65
C ASN A 444 -4.64 12.11 -32.64
N ASP A 445 -3.35 11.77 -32.52
CA ASP A 445 -2.25 12.72 -32.39
C ASP A 445 -1.34 12.76 -33.64
N MET A 446 -0.30 13.60 -33.56
CA MET A 446 0.72 13.75 -34.60
C MET A 446 2.11 13.25 -34.16
N LEU A 447 2.21 12.49 -33.06
CA LEU A 447 3.46 11.92 -32.56
C LEU A 447 3.82 10.65 -33.35
N ARG A 448 5.06 10.49 -33.80
CA ARG A 448 5.50 9.38 -34.66
C ARG A 448 6.83 8.78 -34.20
N ASP A 449 7.12 7.57 -34.67
CA ASP A 449 8.34 6.80 -34.45
C ASP A 449 8.61 6.44 -32.97
N GLY A 450 9.87 6.52 -32.51
CA GLY A 450 10.30 6.14 -31.17
C GLY A 450 10.47 4.63 -30.95
N PHE A 451 11.18 4.26 -29.88
CA PHE A 451 11.39 2.86 -29.52
C PHE A 451 10.06 2.14 -29.24
N HIS A 452 9.96 0.88 -29.68
CA HIS A 452 8.80 0.00 -29.48
C HIS A 452 7.44 0.62 -29.88
N GLN A 453 7.39 1.32 -31.01
CA GLN A 453 6.13 1.80 -31.57
C GLN A 453 5.16 0.63 -31.82
N HIS A 454 4.04 0.60 -31.09
CA HIS A 454 3.00 -0.42 -31.22
C HIS A 454 1.87 0.02 -32.16
N ALA A 455 1.57 1.32 -32.21
CA ALA A 455 0.56 1.88 -33.09
C ALA A 455 1.04 1.87 -34.55
N VAL A 456 0.14 1.53 -35.49
CA VAL A 456 0.36 1.68 -36.93
C VAL A 456 -0.52 2.83 -37.41
N HIS A 457 0.02 4.05 -37.34
CA HIS A 457 -0.71 5.24 -37.78
C HIS A 457 -0.83 5.27 -39.31
N ALA A 458 -2.02 5.58 -39.81
CA ALA A 458 -2.27 5.89 -41.21
C ALA A 458 -2.12 7.41 -41.47
N GLY A 459 -2.12 7.81 -42.75
CA GLY A 459 -1.97 9.20 -43.16
C GLY A 459 -0.53 9.57 -43.51
N VAL A 460 -0.36 10.67 -44.24
CA VAL A 460 0.94 11.13 -44.79
C VAL A 460 1.40 12.46 -44.20
N ALA A 461 0.58 13.12 -43.38
CA ALA A 461 0.83 14.46 -42.86
C ALA A 461 0.67 14.55 -41.33
N PRO A 462 1.67 14.09 -40.56
CA PRO A 462 1.72 14.27 -39.10
C PRO A 462 2.13 15.71 -38.71
N TYR A 463 1.50 16.71 -39.31
CA TYR A 463 1.76 18.13 -39.06
C TYR A 463 0.52 18.97 -39.37
N ARG A 464 0.49 20.21 -38.88
CA ARG A 464 -0.59 21.16 -39.18
C ARG A 464 -0.07 22.56 -39.53
N PRO A 465 -0.83 23.32 -40.34
CA PRO A 465 -1.97 22.86 -41.14
C PRO A 465 -1.52 21.89 -42.24
N ASN A 466 -2.40 21.00 -42.68
CA ASN A 466 -2.15 20.11 -43.82
C ASN A 466 -3.42 19.96 -44.68
N SER A 467 -3.26 19.67 -45.98
CA SER A 467 -4.36 19.31 -46.88
C SER A 467 -4.33 17.84 -47.31
N LEU A 468 -3.21 17.15 -47.13
CA LEU A 468 -3.02 15.77 -47.57
C LEU A 468 -3.87 14.77 -46.77
N ASP A 469 -4.07 15.03 -45.47
CA ASP A 469 -4.94 14.23 -44.59
C ASP A 469 -6.23 15.01 -44.25
N GLY A 470 -6.64 15.95 -45.11
CA GLY A 470 -7.86 16.74 -44.95
C GLY A 470 -7.85 17.66 -43.72
N GLY A 471 -6.68 18.01 -43.19
CA GLY A 471 -6.53 18.88 -42.01
C GLY A 471 -6.62 18.18 -40.66
N ASN A 472 -6.85 16.86 -40.65
CA ASN A 472 -6.90 16.05 -39.44
C ASN A 472 -5.51 15.85 -38.80
N PRO A 473 -5.47 15.56 -37.48
CA PRO A 473 -6.56 15.72 -36.50
C PRO A 473 -6.90 17.19 -36.22
N PHE A 474 -8.16 17.53 -35.93
CA PHE A 474 -8.59 18.90 -35.59
C PHE A 474 -8.42 19.23 -34.10
N PRO A 475 -8.24 20.53 -33.72
CA PRO A 475 -8.30 20.91 -32.32
C PRO A 475 -9.76 20.86 -31.85
N ALA A 476 -10.00 20.42 -30.63
CA ALA A 476 -11.32 20.49 -30.00
C ALA A 476 -11.65 21.94 -29.60
N GLY A 477 -12.93 22.31 -29.61
CA GLY A 477 -13.44 23.55 -29.00
C GLY A 477 -14.15 23.27 -27.67
N ASP A 478 -14.70 24.32 -27.05
CA ASP A 478 -15.35 24.22 -25.73
C ASP A 478 -16.55 23.27 -25.72
N ARG A 479 -17.27 23.14 -26.84
CA ARG A 479 -18.44 22.24 -26.97
C ARG A 479 -18.07 20.76 -27.02
N GLU A 480 -16.80 20.45 -27.28
CA GLU A 480 -16.26 19.09 -27.39
C GLU A 480 -15.49 18.70 -26.11
N HIS A 481 -15.75 19.35 -24.97
CA HIS A 481 -15.10 19.06 -23.68
C HIS A 481 -13.57 19.13 -23.75
N ALA A 482 -13.03 20.09 -24.51
CA ALA A 482 -11.59 20.29 -24.59
C ALA A 482 -10.97 20.52 -23.20
N PHE A 483 -9.75 20.00 -22.99
CA PHE A 483 -8.90 20.49 -21.92
C PHE A 483 -8.65 21.99 -22.15
N VAL A 484 -8.94 22.80 -21.13
CA VAL A 484 -8.79 24.26 -21.18
C VAL A 484 -7.79 24.64 -20.12
N ASP A 485 -6.69 25.26 -20.55
CA ASP A 485 -5.81 26.01 -19.67
C ASP A 485 -6.62 27.18 -19.10
N THR A 486 -7.01 27.09 -17.83
CA THR A 486 -7.93 28.08 -17.27
C THR A 486 -7.20 29.41 -17.14
N PRO A 487 -7.69 30.51 -17.75
CA PRO A 487 -7.00 31.78 -17.66
C PRO A 487 -6.98 32.29 -16.21
N VAL A 488 -5.82 32.18 -15.56
CA VAL A 488 -5.57 32.73 -14.23
C VAL A 488 -4.70 33.98 -14.36
N THR A 489 -5.06 35.05 -13.67
CA THR A 489 -4.25 36.28 -13.67
C THR A 489 -3.02 36.08 -12.80
N VAL A 490 -1.84 36.15 -13.39
CA VAL A 490 -0.57 36.22 -12.64
C VAL A 490 -0.27 37.68 -12.32
N ALA A 491 -0.06 38.00 -11.05
CA ALA A 491 0.31 39.34 -10.62
C ALA A 491 1.65 39.79 -11.26
N GLU A 492 1.75 41.07 -11.64
CA GLU A 492 2.99 41.62 -12.19
C GLU A 492 4.12 41.54 -11.13
N ALA A 493 5.19 40.82 -11.45
CA ALA A 493 6.32 40.61 -10.55
C ALA A 493 7.64 40.40 -11.34
N PRO A 494 8.81 40.72 -10.74
CA PRO A 494 10.09 40.36 -11.33
C PRO A 494 10.33 38.84 -11.27
N LYS A 495 11.06 38.29 -12.26
CA LYS A 495 11.54 36.90 -12.19
C LYS A 495 12.59 36.77 -11.09
N VAL A 496 12.36 35.91 -10.11
CA VAL A 496 13.23 35.72 -8.94
C VAL A 496 13.44 34.24 -8.62
N ARG A 497 14.41 33.95 -7.76
CA ARG A 497 14.60 32.65 -7.08
C ARG A 497 14.43 32.87 -5.58
N ALA A 498 13.19 32.97 -5.13
CA ALA A 498 12.83 33.26 -3.75
C ALA A 498 11.48 32.61 -3.40
N SER A 499 11.31 32.28 -2.13
CA SER A 499 10.00 31.89 -1.57
C SER A 499 9.31 33.12 -0.97
N PRO A 500 7.96 33.14 -0.93
CA PRO A 500 7.24 34.19 -0.21
C PRO A 500 7.44 34.04 1.31
N ALA A 501 7.34 35.14 2.06
CA ALA A 501 7.48 35.12 3.52
C ALA A 501 6.38 34.29 4.22
N SER A 502 5.25 34.05 3.56
CA SER A 502 4.18 33.17 4.04
C SER A 502 4.64 31.72 4.25
N PHE A 503 5.75 31.32 3.60
CA PHE A 503 6.31 29.97 3.71
C PHE A 503 7.25 29.81 4.91
N ASP A 504 7.68 30.91 5.56
CA ASP A 504 8.73 30.91 6.60
C ASP A 504 8.29 30.29 7.95
N ASP A 505 6.98 30.08 8.17
CA ASP A 505 6.50 29.38 9.36
C ASP A 505 6.68 27.87 9.22
N HIS A 506 7.69 27.34 9.89
CA HIS A 506 8.05 25.92 9.84
C HIS A 506 7.67 25.13 11.10
N TYR A 507 7.06 25.76 12.11
CA TYR A 507 6.88 25.14 13.43
C TYR A 507 5.42 25.11 13.91
N SER A 508 4.58 26.08 13.52
CA SER A 508 3.22 26.17 14.09
C SER A 508 2.37 24.93 13.76
N GLN A 509 2.35 24.47 12.51
CA GLN A 509 1.57 23.28 12.16
C GLN A 509 2.19 21.98 12.68
N VAL A 510 3.50 21.94 12.89
CA VAL A 510 4.18 20.81 13.54
C VAL A 510 3.72 20.68 14.99
N ARG A 511 3.63 21.83 15.69
CA ARG A 511 3.09 21.91 17.05
C ARG A 511 1.61 21.56 17.08
N LEU A 512 0.82 22.01 16.11
CA LEU A 512 -0.59 21.62 15.96
C LEU A 512 -0.73 20.10 15.87
N PHE A 513 0.03 19.46 14.98
CA PHE A 513 0.02 18.00 14.84
C PHE A 513 0.38 17.32 16.16
N TRP A 514 1.51 17.69 16.79
CA TRP A 514 1.94 17.14 18.08
C TRP A 514 0.89 17.26 19.18
N GLN A 515 0.28 18.44 19.31
CA GLN A 515 -0.77 18.72 20.31
C GLN A 515 -2.09 17.99 20.01
N SER A 516 -2.26 17.48 18.79
CA SER A 516 -3.45 16.71 18.36
C SER A 516 -3.32 15.21 18.63
N MET A 517 -2.14 14.73 19.01
CA MET A 517 -1.87 13.31 19.26
C MET A 517 -2.40 12.89 20.63
N SER A 518 -2.95 11.67 20.71
CA SER A 518 -3.24 11.04 21.98
C SER A 518 -1.95 10.80 22.80
N PRO A 519 -2.03 10.62 24.12
CA PRO A 519 -0.88 10.29 24.96
C PRO A 519 -0.01 9.14 24.44
N VAL A 520 -0.63 8.09 23.88
CA VAL A 520 0.07 6.92 23.34
C VAL A 520 0.80 7.28 22.04
N GLU A 521 0.16 8.02 21.14
CA GLU A 521 0.79 8.49 19.91
C GLU A 521 1.97 9.44 20.19
N LYS A 522 1.85 10.31 21.19
CA LYS A 522 2.94 11.18 21.65
C LYS A 522 4.15 10.38 22.11
N GLU A 523 3.94 9.36 22.94
CA GLU A 523 4.98 8.46 23.41
C GLU A 523 5.67 7.72 22.25
N HIS A 524 4.90 7.26 21.25
CA HIS A 524 5.47 6.59 20.07
C HIS A 524 6.32 7.54 19.22
N ILE A 525 5.88 8.79 19.02
CA ILE A 525 6.65 9.83 18.33
C ILE A 525 7.98 10.10 19.05
N ILE A 526 7.95 10.28 20.37
CA ILE A 526 9.15 10.47 21.18
C ILE A 526 10.12 9.30 20.97
N ARG A 527 9.63 8.06 21.10
CA ARG A 527 10.44 6.85 20.92
C ARG A 527 11.01 6.73 19.50
N ALA A 528 10.26 7.13 18.48
CA ALA A 528 10.73 7.14 17.10
C ALA A 528 11.89 8.13 16.92
N TYR A 529 11.75 9.39 17.36
CA TYR A 529 12.84 10.37 17.34
C TYR A 529 14.06 9.89 18.12
N THR A 530 13.86 9.36 19.34
CA THR A 530 14.96 8.82 20.15
C THR A 530 15.66 7.66 19.45
N PHE A 531 14.92 6.74 18.84
CA PHE A 531 15.49 5.61 18.11
C PHE A 531 16.32 6.09 16.91
N GLU A 532 15.75 6.96 16.07
CA GLU A 532 16.39 7.44 14.84
C GLU A 532 17.63 8.29 15.13
N LEU A 533 17.51 9.32 15.98
CA LEU A 533 18.64 10.17 16.38
C LEU A 533 19.68 9.40 17.20
N GLY A 534 19.27 8.35 17.92
CA GLY A 534 20.15 7.42 18.61
C GLY A 534 21.11 6.70 17.66
N LYS A 535 20.72 6.50 16.39
CA LYS A 535 21.55 5.89 15.34
C LYS A 535 22.48 6.88 14.65
N CYS A 536 22.25 8.19 14.76
CA CYS A 536 23.20 9.18 14.24
C CYS A 536 24.53 9.11 14.99
N TYR A 537 25.64 9.20 14.27
CA TYR A 537 26.97 9.21 14.84
C TYR A 537 27.34 10.59 15.41
N HIS A 538 27.07 11.67 14.66
CA HIS A 538 27.50 13.01 15.01
C HIS A 538 26.56 13.67 16.03
N GLN A 539 27.10 14.01 17.21
CA GLN A 539 26.36 14.69 18.28
C GLN A 539 25.76 16.04 17.84
N ALA A 540 26.49 16.81 17.04
CA ALA A 540 26.03 18.13 16.57
C ALA A 540 24.70 18.05 15.78
N ILE A 541 24.46 16.95 15.06
CA ILE A 541 23.19 16.72 14.35
C ILE A 541 22.05 16.50 15.37
N LYS A 542 22.31 15.69 16.41
CA LYS A 542 21.34 15.43 17.49
C LYS A 542 20.96 16.71 18.22
N GLU A 543 21.95 17.51 18.62
CA GLU A 543 21.74 18.79 19.30
C GLU A 543 20.96 19.78 18.43
N ARG A 544 21.26 19.85 17.14
CA ARG A 544 20.54 20.72 16.20
C ARG A 544 19.09 20.28 16.01
N GLN A 545 18.84 18.98 15.90
CA GLN A 545 17.47 18.48 15.82
C GLN A 545 16.72 18.70 17.14
N LEU A 546 17.37 18.54 18.30
CA LEU A 546 16.78 18.90 19.59
C LEU A 546 16.39 20.38 19.64
N GLN A 547 17.20 21.29 19.08
CA GLN A 547 16.83 22.71 18.97
C GLN A 547 15.58 22.91 18.09
N CYS A 548 15.46 22.17 16.98
CA CYS A 548 14.25 22.21 16.15
C CYS A 548 13.03 21.69 16.92
N LEU A 549 13.17 20.61 17.69
CA LEU A 549 12.10 20.09 18.53
C LEU A 549 11.71 21.06 19.66
N ALA A 550 12.67 21.77 20.26
CA ALA A 550 12.38 22.80 21.27
C ALA A 550 11.53 23.94 20.69
N ASN A 551 11.78 24.29 19.42
CA ASN A 551 10.99 25.29 18.69
C ASN A 551 9.57 24.80 18.33
N VAL A 552 9.33 23.48 18.34
CA VAL A 552 8.00 22.88 18.19
C VAL A 552 7.29 22.80 19.54
N ASP A 553 7.87 22.06 20.48
CA ASP A 553 7.30 21.81 21.80
C ASP A 553 8.36 21.40 22.84
N PRO A 554 8.44 22.10 24.00
CA PRO A 554 9.41 21.78 25.03
C PRO A 554 9.28 20.37 25.64
N VAL A 555 8.07 19.84 25.76
CA VAL A 555 7.86 18.50 26.36
C VAL A 555 8.39 17.43 25.40
N LEU A 556 8.07 17.54 24.11
CA LEU A 556 8.63 16.66 23.10
C LEU A 556 10.17 16.69 23.10
N CYS A 557 10.76 17.88 23.08
CA CYS A 557 12.20 18.05 23.10
C CYS A 557 12.84 17.43 24.34
N GLU A 558 12.29 17.70 25.53
CA GLU A 558 12.79 17.20 26.80
C GLU A 558 12.78 15.66 26.83
N GLN A 559 11.69 15.03 26.44
CA GLN A 559 11.58 13.57 26.46
C GLN A 559 12.55 12.92 25.46
N VAL A 560 12.70 13.48 24.25
CA VAL A 560 13.67 12.98 23.28
C VAL A 560 15.10 13.18 23.78
N ALA A 561 15.41 14.34 24.40
CA ALA A 561 16.72 14.63 24.95
C ALA A 561 17.10 13.66 26.10
N ILE A 562 16.15 13.34 26.98
CA ILE A 562 16.31 12.31 28.03
C ILE A 562 16.68 10.97 27.38
N GLY A 563 15.93 10.55 26.35
CA GLY A 563 16.20 9.30 25.63
C GLY A 563 17.57 9.25 24.94
N LEU A 564 18.12 10.41 24.56
CA LEU A 564 19.45 10.55 23.96
C LEU A 564 20.58 10.77 24.99
N GLY A 565 20.24 11.01 26.26
CA GLY A 565 21.22 11.38 27.29
C GLY A 565 21.85 12.77 27.07
N LEU A 566 21.11 13.70 26.47
CA LEU A 566 21.55 15.06 26.14
C LEU A 566 20.73 16.12 26.89
N PRO A 567 21.27 17.34 27.10
CA PRO A 567 20.48 18.44 27.64
C PRO A 567 19.43 18.93 26.63
N ALA A 568 18.22 19.25 27.11
CA ALA A 568 17.20 19.88 26.29
C ALA A 568 17.48 21.38 26.13
N PRO A 569 17.64 21.90 24.90
CA PRO A 569 17.77 23.34 24.67
C PRO A 569 16.46 24.08 24.95
N GLN A 570 16.56 25.40 25.14
CA GLN A 570 15.39 26.28 25.19
C GLN A 570 14.93 26.65 23.78
N PRO A 571 13.63 26.92 23.57
CA PRO A 571 13.13 27.44 22.30
C PRO A 571 13.85 28.75 21.94
N THR A 572 14.23 28.89 20.67
CA THR A 572 14.84 30.13 20.12
C THR A 572 13.84 31.00 19.38
N VAL A 573 12.63 30.50 19.14
CA VAL A 573 11.51 31.22 18.54
C VAL A 573 10.29 31.17 19.46
N PRO A 574 9.36 32.13 19.38
CA PRO A 574 8.09 32.06 20.10
C PRO A 574 7.31 30.78 19.74
N LEU A 575 6.78 30.10 20.75
CA LEU A 575 5.91 28.94 20.53
C LEU A 575 4.55 29.41 20.01
N ALA A 576 4.07 28.78 18.95
CA ALA A 576 2.76 29.09 18.39
C ALA A 576 1.63 28.68 19.34
N GLU A 577 0.61 29.53 19.46
CA GLU A 577 -0.68 29.15 20.04
C GLU A 577 -1.49 28.42 18.97
N VAL A 578 -1.78 27.14 19.21
CA VAL A 578 -2.43 26.27 18.23
C VAL A 578 -3.67 25.61 18.84
N GLN A 579 -4.69 25.41 18.01
CA GLN A 579 -5.83 24.58 18.37
C GLN A 579 -5.59 23.16 17.85
N PRO A 580 -5.61 22.13 18.72
CA PRO A 580 -5.52 20.74 18.28
C PRO A 580 -6.65 20.36 17.31
N SER A 581 -6.34 19.49 16.35
CA SER A 581 -7.27 18.92 15.38
C SER A 581 -7.46 17.43 15.66
N PRO A 582 -8.58 17.01 16.29
CA PRO A 582 -8.87 15.60 16.56
C PRO A 582 -8.94 14.71 15.31
N ALA A 583 -9.06 15.28 14.11
CA ALA A 583 -9.01 14.54 12.86
C ALA A 583 -7.62 13.92 12.56
N LEU A 584 -6.54 14.45 13.17
CA LEU A 584 -5.18 13.99 12.91
C LEU A 584 -4.81 12.70 13.66
N SER A 585 -5.37 12.49 14.85
CA SER A 585 -5.15 11.27 15.64
C SER A 585 -5.83 10.07 15.00
N GLN A 586 -5.17 8.92 15.02
CA GLN A 586 -5.74 7.64 14.59
C GLN A 586 -6.27 6.78 15.75
N VAL A 587 -6.01 7.16 17.00
CA VAL A 587 -6.39 6.42 18.20
C VAL A 587 -7.71 6.96 18.78
N GLY A 588 -8.56 6.07 19.31
CA GLY A 588 -9.79 6.44 20.00
C GLY A 588 -11.08 6.30 19.18
N ARG A 589 -11.00 5.68 17.99
CA ARG A 589 -12.16 5.32 17.17
C ARG A 589 -12.22 3.81 16.97
N GLU A 590 -13.42 3.29 16.72
CA GLU A 590 -13.68 1.89 16.40
C GLU A 590 -13.97 1.73 14.89
N TRP A 591 -13.50 0.64 14.32
CA TRP A 591 -13.58 0.36 12.88
C TRP A 591 -13.92 -1.10 12.58
N PRO A 592 -14.45 -1.41 11.38
CA PRO A 592 -14.69 -2.80 10.96
C PRO A 592 -13.41 -3.65 10.92
N ALA A 593 -13.55 -4.95 11.18
CA ALA A 593 -12.45 -5.91 11.25
C ALA A 593 -12.24 -6.72 9.95
N ASP A 594 -12.85 -6.31 8.84
CA ASP A 594 -12.82 -7.03 7.58
C ASP A 594 -11.38 -7.27 7.06
N GLY A 595 -11.11 -8.52 6.70
CA GLY A 595 -9.79 -8.98 6.23
C GLY A 595 -8.71 -9.00 7.30
N ARG A 596 -9.06 -8.99 8.61
CA ARG A 596 -8.09 -9.20 9.69
C ARG A 596 -7.73 -10.68 9.84
N MET A 597 -6.49 -10.93 10.27
CA MET A 597 -5.94 -12.28 10.40
C MET A 597 -6.08 -12.76 11.85
N VAL A 598 -6.66 -13.94 12.07
CA VAL A 598 -6.83 -14.53 13.41
C VAL A 598 -6.05 -15.83 13.49
N GLY A 599 -5.02 -15.88 14.34
CA GLY A 599 -4.25 -17.11 14.58
C GLY A 599 -4.93 -17.98 15.64
N ILE A 600 -5.20 -19.25 15.33
CA ILE A 600 -5.85 -20.20 16.26
C ILE A 600 -4.87 -21.32 16.61
N VAL A 601 -4.39 -21.35 17.85
CA VAL A 601 -3.48 -22.36 18.35
C VAL A 601 -4.25 -23.58 18.84
N VAL A 602 -3.91 -24.75 18.31
CA VAL A 602 -4.55 -26.02 18.65
C VAL A 602 -3.53 -27.11 19.02
N ASP A 603 -4.02 -28.11 19.74
CA ASP A 603 -3.28 -29.34 20.03
C ASP A 603 -3.40 -30.32 18.85
N ALA A 604 -2.32 -31.02 18.53
CA ALA A 604 -2.27 -31.91 17.36
C ALA A 604 -3.18 -33.15 17.48
N GLN A 605 -3.68 -33.47 18.68
CA GLN A 605 -4.53 -34.64 18.95
C GLN A 605 -5.89 -34.28 19.59
N ALA A 606 -6.27 -33.00 19.62
CA ALA A 606 -7.54 -32.58 20.19
C ALA A 606 -8.72 -32.81 19.22
N ASP A 607 -9.91 -33.05 19.80
CA ASP A 607 -11.19 -32.88 19.10
C ASP A 607 -11.40 -31.39 18.87
N LEU A 608 -11.53 -30.99 17.59
CA LEU A 608 -11.59 -29.59 17.17
C LEU A 608 -13.02 -29.11 16.90
N GLY A 609 -14.05 -29.81 17.40
CA GLY A 609 -15.46 -29.47 17.15
C GLY A 609 -15.80 -28.01 17.46
N ASP A 610 -15.27 -27.45 18.55
CA ASP A 610 -15.43 -26.03 18.90
C ASP A 610 -14.61 -25.08 18.00
N VAL A 611 -13.40 -25.48 17.59
CA VAL A 611 -12.55 -24.75 16.65
C VAL A 611 -13.17 -24.68 15.26
N HIS A 612 -13.85 -25.73 14.79
CA HIS A 612 -14.60 -25.70 13.53
C HIS A 612 -15.66 -24.59 13.54
N GLU A 613 -16.40 -24.47 14.64
CA GLU A 613 -17.40 -23.42 14.81
C GLU A 613 -16.75 -22.04 14.87
N VAL A 614 -15.69 -21.85 15.67
CA VAL A 614 -14.93 -20.60 15.73
C VAL A 614 -14.43 -20.17 14.36
N ARG A 615 -13.85 -21.08 13.57
CA ARG A 615 -13.37 -20.76 12.22
C ARG A 615 -14.49 -20.27 11.30
N ARG A 616 -15.65 -20.93 11.35
CA ARG A 616 -16.83 -20.51 10.57
C ARG A 616 -17.28 -19.10 10.96
N GLU A 617 -17.33 -18.79 12.26
CA GLU A 617 -17.71 -17.46 12.75
C GLU A 617 -16.67 -16.38 12.40
N VAL A 618 -15.37 -16.72 12.39
CA VAL A 618 -14.31 -15.78 11.91
C VAL A 618 -14.53 -15.43 10.44
N PHE A 619 -14.78 -16.42 9.57
CA PHE A 619 -15.09 -16.16 8.16
C PHE A 619 -16.41 -15.40 7.98
N ALA A 620 -17.46 -15.74 8.73
CA ALA A 620 -18.74 -15.04 8.68
C ALA A 620 -18.62 -13.57 9.10
N ALA A 621 -17.65 -13.24 9.95
CA ALA A 621 -17.29 -11.87 10.33
C ALA A 621 -16.33 -11.18 9.32
N GLY A 622 -16.07 -11.78 8.16
CA GLY A 622 -15.21 -11.21 7.12
C GLY A 622 -13.71 -11.27 7.44
N MET A 623 -13.30 -12.07 8.42
CA MET A 623 -11.90 -12.25 8.83
C MET A 623 -11.33 -13.59 8.34
N VAL A 624 -10.02 -13.78 8.46
CA VAL A 624 -9.34 -15.00 8.00
C VAL A 624 -8.73 -15.78 9.18
N PRO A 625 -9.24 -16.98 9.51
CA PRO A 625 -8.67 -17.84 10.54
C PRO A 625 -7.52 -18.69 10.00
N LEU A 626 -6.35 -18.59 10.64
CA LEU A 626 -5.19 -19.43 10.37
C LEU A 626 -4.97 -20.41 11.53
N LEU A 627 -5.04 -21.70 11.23
CA LEU A 627 -4.78 -22.76 12.19
C LEU A 627 -3.27 -22.93 12.41
N ILE A 628 -2.87 -22.96 13.67
CA ILE A 628 -1.48 -23.08 14.12
C ILE A 628 -1.33 -24.35 14.97
N ALA A 629 -0.46 -25.27 14.53
CA ALA A 629 -0.27 -26.56 15.20
C ALA A 629 1.21 -27.01 15.25
N ALA A 630 1.48 -28.18 15.85
CA ALA A 630 2.83 -28.72 15.98
C ALA A 630 3.47 -29.12 14.63
N HIS A 631 2.68 -29.54 13.64
CA HIS A 631 3.16 -29.98 12.34
C HIS A 631 2.24 -29.49 11.23
N GLY A 632 2.76 -29.45 9.99
CA GLY A 632 1.95 -29.20 8.80
C GLY A 632 1.03 -30.38 8.46
N GLY A 633 0.30 -30.28 7.35
CA GLY A 633 -0.70 -31.28 6.96
C GLY A 633 -2.05 -30.95 7.56
N THR A 634 -2.70 -31.91 8.24
CA THR A 634 -4.05 -31.72 8.80
C THR A 634 -4.12 -32.08 10.28
N VAL A 635 -4.97 -31.39 11.04
CA VAL A 635 -5.42 -31.78 12.40
C VAL A 635 -6.94 -31.87 12.36
N ASP A 636 -7.50 -33.02 12.76
CA ASP A 636 -8.94 -33.30 12.68
C ASP A 636 -9.55 -33.00 11.29
N GLY A 637 -8.82 -33.34 10.23
CA GLY A 637 -9.21 -33.06 8.84
C GLY A 637 -9.05 -31.61 8.37
N LEU A 638 -8.73 -30.67 9.26
CA LEU A 638 -8.47 -29.28 8.90
C LEU A 638 -7.02 -29.06 8.46
N PRO A 639 -6.77 -28.39 7.32
CA PRO A 639 -5.42 -28.05 6.92
C PRO A 639 -4.80 -27.07 7.92
N VAL A 640 -3.54 -27.32 8.28
CA VAL A 640 -2.74 -26.44 9.13
C VAL A 640 -2.05 -25.40 8.26
N GLN A 641 -2.30 -24.12 8.52
CA GLN A 641 -1.70 -23.02 7.75
C GLN A 641 -0.32 -22.62 8.30
N ARG A 642 -0.08 -22.79 9.60
CA ARG A 642 1.20 -22.50 10.24
C ARG A 642 1.58 -23.60 11.24
N THR A 643 2.86 -23.94 11.30
CA THR A 643 3.38 -24.68 12.44
C THR A 643 3.84 -23.73 13.53
N PHE A 644 4.11 -24.23 14.73
CA PHE A 644 4.77 -23.43 15.78
C PHE A 644 6.14 -22.88 15.34
N ALA A 645 6.80 -23.52 14.37
CA ALA A 645 8.07 -23.06 13.80
C ALA A 645 7.91 -21.98 12.73
N THR A 646 6.78 -21.97 12.00
CA THR A 646 6.57 -21.05 10.87
C THR A 646 5.63 -19.89 11.20
N GLY A 647 4.79 -20.03 12.23
CA GLY A 647 3.86 -18.98 12.65
C GLY A 647 4.50 -17.98 13.59
N ARG A 648 4.25 -16.69 13.37
CA ARG A 648 4.67 -15.61 14.29
C ARG A 648 3.52 -14.67 14.61
N SER A 649 3.53 -14.11 15.82
CA SER A 649 2.55 -13.13 16.30
C SER A 649 2.27 -11.99 15.31
N VAL A 650 3.29 -11.56 14.57
CA VAL A 650 3.22 -10.43 13.63
C VAL A 650 2.37 -10.69 12.38
N GLU A 651 2.07 -11.96 12.08
CA GLU A 651 1.17 -12.35 10.99
C GLU A 651 -0.31 -12.20 11.36
N PHE A 652 -0.63 -12.03 12.65
CA PHE A 652 -2.00 -12.05 13.16
C PHE A 652 -2.40 -10.72 13.78
N ASP A 653 -3.66 -10.34 13.68
CA ASP A 653 -4.24 -9.21 14.39
C ASP A 653 -4.76 -9.59 15.78
N ALA A 654 -5.18 -10.85 15.94
CA ALA A 654 -5.53 -11.46 17.22
C ALA A 654 -5.08 -12.93 17.29
N VAL A 655 -4.89 -13.42 18.52
CA VAL A 655 -4.50 -14.80 18.80
C VAL A 655 -5.55 -15.47 19.67
N LEU A 656 -6.00 -16.65 19.25
CA LEU A 656 -6.94 -17.50 19.94
C LEU A 656 -6.24 -18.79 20.38
N LEU A 657 -6.38 -19.14 21.65
CA LEU A 657 -5.76 -20.31 22.26
C LEU A 657 -6.84 -21.32 22.62
N ALA A 658 -6.99 -22.36 21.78
CA ALA A 658 -7.93 -23.45 22.00
C ALA A 658 -7.34 -24.58 22.85
N GLY A 659 -6.01 -24.76 22.78
CA GLY A 659 -5.25 -25.81 23.46
C GLY A 659 -4.01 -25.30 24.18
N ALA A 660 -3.37 -26.21 24.92
CA ALA A 660 -2.10 -25.95 25.63
C ALA A 660 -1.05 -26.98 25.17
N PRO A 661 -0.51 -26.82 23.95
CA PRO A 661 0.24 -27.88 23.29
C PRO A 661 1.54 -28.15 24.01
N ALA A 662 1.80 -29.42 24.31
CA ALA A 662 3.11 -29.84 24.78
C ALA A 662 4.21 -29.51 23.74
N PRO A 663 5.47 -29.34 24.18
CA PRO A 663 6.59 -29.13 23.25
C PRO A 663 6.59 -30.16 22.12
N ALA A 664 6.50 -29.68 20.89
CA ALA A 664 6.49 -30.56 19.73
C ALA A 664 7.84 -31.27 19.56
N PRO A 665 7.93 -32.39 18.82
CA PRO A 665 9.17 -33.15 18.67
C PRO A 665 10.35 -32.35 18.11
N ASP A 666 10.10 -31.24 17.42
CA ASP A 666 11.09 -30.32 16.85
C ASP A 666 11.45 -29.14 17.77
N ALA A 667 10.83 -29.02 18.95
CA ALA A 667 11.20 -28.04 19.97
C ALA A 667 12.55 -28.45 20.59
N LEU A 668 13.63 -27.75 20.24
CA LEU A 668 14.98 -28.10 20.64
C LEU A 668 15.36 -27.35 21.94
N PRO A 669 15.63 -28.06 23.06
CA PRO A 669 15.89 -27.41 24.34
C PRO A 669 17.03 -26.38 24.32
N ALA A 670 18.06 -26.55 23.48
CA ALA A 670 19.19 -25.62 23.41
C ALA A 670 18.87 -24.26 22.76
N ARG A 671 17.77 -24.16 22.00
CA ARG A 671 17.34 -22.93 21.33
C ARG A 671 16.03 -22.38 21.91
N ASP A 672 15.16 -23.27 22.36
CA ASP A 672 13.80 -22.95 22.77
C ASP A 672 13.58 -23.04 24.29
N ALA A 673 14.48 -23.68 25.05
CA ALA A 673 14.45 -23.52 26.51
C ALA A 673 14.97 -22.11 26.83
N LYS A 674 14.13 -21.30 27.47
CA LYS A 674 14.57 -20.06 28.14
C LYS A 674 15.87 -20.36 28.89
N ALA A 675 16.99 -19.84 28.40
CA ALA A 675 18.25 -19.92 29.10
C ALA A 675 18.10 -19.20 30.46
N GLY A 676 17.70 -19.93 31.51
CA GLY A 676 17.67 -19.42 32.88
C GLY A 676 16.47 -19.76 33.78
N ALA A 677 15.41 -20.44 33.33
CA ALA A 677 14.32 -20.83 34.23
C ALA A 677 14.36 -22.34 34.57
N PRO A 678 14.61 -22.73 35.83
CA PRO A 678 14.38 -24.11 36.27
C PRO A 678 12.87 -24.34 36.44
N GLY A 679 12.25 -24.90 35.40
CA GLY A 679 10.86 -25.35 35.40
C GLY A 679 10.49 -25.88 34.02
N SER A 680 10.03 -27.13 33.93
CA SER A 680 9.57 -27.70 32.67
C SER A 680 8.25 -27.03 32.28
N SER A 681 8.30 -26.01 31.43
CA SER A 681 7.09 -25.52 30.73
C SER A 681 6.40 -26.74 30.12
N THR A 682 5.12 -26.93 30.46
CA THR A 682 4.32 -28.00 29.85
C THR A 682 3.78 -27.56 28.49
N VAL A 683 3.89 -26.27 28.16
CA VAL A 683 3.52 -25.69 26.86
C VAL A 683 4.75 -25.53 25.96
N ASP A 684 4.57 -25.68 24.64
CA ASP A 684 5.60 -25.43 23.64
C ASP A 684 6.12 -23.98 23.77
N PRO A 685 7.43 -23.79 23.94
CA PRO A 685 8.03 -22.46 24.16
C PRO A 685 7.76 -21.47 23.03
N ARG A 686 7.53 -21.92 21.79
CA ARG A 686 7.23 -21.05 20.65
C ARG A 686 5.81 -20.50 20.72
N VAL A 687 4.87 -21.22 21.32
CA VAL A 687 3.52 -20.72 21.62
C VAL A 687 3.56 -19.65 22.71
N LEU A 688 4.37 -19.85 23.76
CA LEU A 688 4.58 -18.84 24.80
C LEU A 688 5.20 -17.56 24.22
N LEU A 689 6.19 -17.70 23.33
CA LEU A 689 6.80 -16.58 22.62
C LEU A 689 5.79 -15.84 21.74
N LEU A 690 4.93 -16.56 21.02
CA LEU A 690 3.86 -15.97 20.22
C LEU A 690 2.91 -15.13 21.09
N VAL A 691 2.51 -15.63 22.26
CA VAL A 691 1.66 -14.90 23.22
C VAL A 691 2.39 -13.68 23.79
N GLU A 692 3.66 -13.83 24.17
CA GLU A 692 4.48 -12.73 24.71
C GLU A 692 4.61 -11.57 23.70
N GLU A 693 4.88 -11.87 22.44
CA GLU A 693 4.95 -10.85 21.39
C GLU A 693 3.60 -10.20 21.11
N ALA A 694 2.53 -11.00 20.93
CA ALA A 694 1.19 -10.47 20.73
C ALA A 694 0.77 -9.56 21.90
N TRP A 695 1.17 -9.92 23.12
CA TRP A 695 0.90 -9.14 24.32
C TRP A 695 1.66 -7.80 24.28
N ARG A 696 2.97 -7.83 23.99
CA ARG A 696 3.84 -6.64 23.86
C ARG A 696 3.38 -5.69 22.76
N HIS A 697 2.85 -6.22 21.66
CA HIS A 697 2.32 -5.43 20.54
C HIS A 697 0.88 -4.98 20.74
N ALA A 698 0.35 -5.05 21.97
CA ALA A 698 -0.99 -4.62 22.35
C ALA A 698 -2.13 -5.29 21.56
N LYS A 699 -1.91 -6.52 21.07
CA LYS A 699 -2.95 -7.30 20.37
C LYS A 699 -3.95 -7.90 21.35
N VAL A 700 -5.14 -8.21 20.86
CA VAL A 700 -6.15 -8.95 21.62
C VAL A 700 -5.78 -10.43 21.64
N ILE A 701 -5.89 -11.07 22.80
CA ILE A 701 -5.58 -12.49 22.98
C ILE A 701 -6.77 -13.15 23.67
N GLY A 702 -7.33 -14.19 23.06
CA GLY A 702 -8.43 -14.96 23.61
C GLY A 702 -8.01 -16.38 23.95
N ALA A 703 -8.56 -16.96 25.01
CA ALA A 703 -8.37 -18.37 25.34
C ALA A 703 -9.61 -19.00 25.97
N TRP A 704 -9.83 -20.29 25.71
CA TRP A 704 -10.85 -21.08 26.39
C TRP A 704 -10.31 -22.47 26.71
N GLY A 705 -11.01 -23.21 27.58
CA GLY A 705 -10.62 -24.57 27.94
C GLY A 705 -9.17 -24.68 28.40
N ALA A 706 -8.41 -25.60 27.78
CA ALA A 706 -7.00 -25.80 28.09
C ALA A 706 -6.11 -24.60 27.70
N GLY A 707 -6.50 -23.81 26.70
CA GLY A 707 -5.74 -22.63 26.26
C GLY A 707 -5.54 -21.58 27.34
N ALA A 708 -6.40 -21.53 28.36
CA ALA A 708 -6.22 -20.64 29.51
C ALA A 708 -4.90 -20.93 30.28
N GLU A 709 -4.40 -22.17 30.24
CA GLU A 709 -3.12 -22.54 30.86
C GLU A 709 -1.93 -21.88 30.18
N VAL A 710 -2.00 -21.66 28.86
CA VAL A 710 -0.96 -20.92 28.11
C VAL A 710 -0.84 -19.49 28.63
N LEU A 711 -1.97 -18.81 28.88
CA LEU A 711 -1.97 -17.45 29.43
C LEU A 711 -1.37 -17.39 30.84
N ASN A 712 -1.67 -18.41 31.67
CA ASN A 712 -1.12 -18.51 33.03
C ASN A 712 0.41 -18.68 32.98
N GLN A 713 0.92 -19.58 32.13
CA GLN A 713 2.36 -19.80 31.99
C GLN A 713 3.10 -18.63 31.33
N ALA A 714 2.44 -17.92 30.42
CA ALA A 714 2.96 -16.67 29.86
C ALA A 714 2.93 -15.49 30.87
N GLY A 715 2.16 -15.60 31.96
CA GLY A 715 2.07 -14.57 32.99
C GLY A 715 1.23 -13.35 32.58
N VAL A 716 0.30 -13.51 31.63
CA VAL A 716 -0.51 -12.41 31.08
C VAL A 716 -1.99 -12.46 31.48
N THR A 717 -2.41 -13.49 32.21
CA THR A 717 -3.79 -13.66 32.68
C THR A 717 -4.27 -12.44 33.46
N GLY A 718 -5.48 -11.96 33.13
CA GLY A 718 -6.12 -10.82 33.81
C GLY A 718 -5.58 -9.45 33.42
N THR A 719 -4.65 -9.37 32.46
CA THR A 719 -4.21 -8.08 31.90
C THR A 719 -5.22 -7.55 30.86
N PRO A 720 -5.29 -6.23 30.60
CA PRO A 720 -6.23 -5.68 29.64
C PRO A 720 -6.09 -6.30 28.24
N GLY A 721 -7.23 -6.63 27.61
CA GLY A 721 -7.27 -7.24 26.28
C GLY A 721 -6.94 -8.73 26.21
N VAL A 722 -6.79 -9.39 27.37
CA VAL A 722 -6.67 -10.85 27.48
C VAL A 722 -8.01 -11.39 27.95
N VAL A 723 -8.66 -12.17 27.10
CA VAL A 723 -10.03 -12.67 27.29
C VAL A 723 -10.00 -14.17 27.58
N THR A 724 -10.72 -14.58 28.62
CA THR A 724 -10.99 -16.00 28.89
C THR A 724 -12.49 -16.25 28.96
N GLY A 725 -12.94 -17.43 28.49
CA GLY A 725 -14.36 -17.77 28.45
C GLY A 725 -14.61 -19.27 28.51
N GLY A 726 -15.89 -19.65 28.62
CA GLY A 726 -16.31 -21.05 28.71
C GLY A 726 -16.35 -21.78 27.37
N SER A 727 -16.39 -21.04 26.26
CA SER A 727 -16.40 -21.57 24.89
C SER A 727 -15.64 -20.67 23.91
N GLY A 728 -15.19 -21.22 22.79
CA GLY A 728 -14.47 -20.45 21.77
C GLY A 728 -15.29 -19.35 21.11
N THR A 729 -16.59 -19.55 20.90
CA THR A 729 -17.49 -18.54 20.30
C THR A 729 -17.75 -17.36 21.24
N GLU A 730 -17.92 -17.62 22.55
CA GLU A 730 -17.99 -16.57 23.57
C GLU A 730 -16.72 -15.71 23.59
N VAL A 731 -15.55 -16.35 23.57
CA VAL A 731 -14.26 -15.67 23.51
C VAL A 731 -14.11 -14.86 22.23
N LEU A 732 -14.46 -15.43 21.07
CA LEU A 732 -14.38 -14.76 19.78
C LEU A 732 -15.23 -13.48 19.75
N ALA A 733 -16.45 -13.50 20.29
CA ALA A 733 -17.33 -12.33 20.30
C ALA A 733 -16.71 -11.13 21.05
N GLU A 734 -16.08 -11.38 22.20
CA GLU A 734 -15.39 -10.33 22.96
C GLU A 734 -14.07 -9.91 22.28
N VAL A 735 -13.35 -10.86 21.67
CA VAL A 735 -12.14 -10.56 20.88
C VAL A 735 -12.49 -9.65 19.70
N GLN A 736 -13.57 -9.93 18.97
CA GLN A 736 -14.06 -9.10 17.87
C GLN A 736 -14.39 -7.68 18.33
N ARG A 737 -15.07 -7.55 19.47
CA ARG A 737 -15.39 -6.24 20.07
C ARG A 737 -14.13 -5.42 20.34
N LEU A 738 -13.12 -6.04 20.95
CA LEU A 738 -11.85 -5.37 21.27
C LEU A 738 -11.00 -5.07 20.02
N MET A 739 -11.08 -5.91 18.98
CA MET A 739 -10.37 -5.70 17.71
C MET A 739 -10.85 -4.47 16.96
N ALA A 740 -12.07 -3.98 17.20
CA ALA A 740 -12.59 -2.77 16.56
C ALA A 740 -11.73 -1.53 16.89
N ALA A 741 -11.10 -1.49 18.08
CA ALA A 741 -10.15 -0.46 18.48
C ALA A 741 -8.71 -0.70 17.95
N HIS A 742 -8.50 -1.76 17.15
CA HIS A 742 -7.24 -2.26 16.57
C HIS A 742 -6.17 -2.75 17.57
N ARG A 743 -5.99 -2.05 18.69
CA ARG A 743 -5.00 -2.37 19.74
C ARG A 743 -5.53 -2.00 21.12
N VAL A 744 -5.05 -2.71 22.13
CA VAL A 744 -5.45 -2.55 23.53
C VAL A 744 -4.46 -1.63 24.25
N TRP A 745 -4.54 -0.34 23.96
CA TRP A 745 -3.58 0.66 24.44
C TRP A 745 -3.56 0.85 25.96
N GLU A 746 -4.70 0.63 26.62
CA GLU A 746 -4.84 0.63 28.08
C GLU A 746 -3.93 -0.40 28.80
N ARG A 747 -3.41 -1.40 28.07
CA ARG A 747 -2.38 -2.32 28.56
C ARG A 747 -1.07 -1.61 28.91
N PHE A 748 -0.77 -0.52 28.21
CA PHE A 748 0.44 0.27 28.38
C PHE A 748 0.08 1.75 28.57
N PRO A 749 -0.32 2.15 29.80
CA PRO A 749 -0.63 3.54 30.09
C PRO A 749 0.53 4.47 29.71
N ALA A 750 0.23 5.51 28.94
CA ALA A 750 1.23 6.47 28.48
C ALA A 750 1.78 7.31 29.65
N SER A 751 3.08 7.61 29.62
CA SER A 751 3.77 8.45 30.60
C SER A 751 3.68 9.95 30.28
N VAL A 752 3.33 10.31 29.06
CA VAL A 752 3.30 11.68 28.55
C VAL A 752 1.86 12.09 28.27
N ALA A 753 1.44 13.25 28.80
CA ALA A 753 0.10 13.81 28.63
C ALA A 753 -0.06 14.58 27.31
#